data_AF-A0ABD3IBN4-F1
#
_entry.id   AF-A0ABD3IBN4-F1
#
_cell.length_a   1.000
_cell.length_b   1.000
_cell.length_c   1.000
_cell.angle_alpha   90.00
_cell.angle_beta   90.00
_cell.angle_gamma   90.00
#
_symmetry.space_group_name_H-M   'P 1'
#
loop_
_entity.id
_entity.type
_entity.pdbx_description
1 polymer ?
#
loop_
_entity_poly.entity_id
_entity_poly.type
_entity_poly.pdbx_seq_one_letter_code
_entity_poly.pdbx_strand_id
1 'polypeptide(L)'
;MSSVRTGNRHFTRMLSSRVLVNRTRKLPAIELNAPSSGSSADARGTSGTSAEQSFSLLRSFTLKRVDFAPSPISVQSPSCRWFSSDERRFKIYTRSGDKGKTSLYDGQRRRKDDPTFEALGDVDELNSSLGLAHDYCLQEGLLDTAQQIEDIQSTLLDVGSAIATPLNTLSASKLSRVKFNADVVALTEQWIDQMDEVLPPLTGFILPSGGLPASALHIARSVCRRAERRVVSLVADELVEESVGRYLNRLSDYLFTAASSTCALRVRIMETLVARHSQFFTGIIPRSIRSISHRGRREGCSSVSLVRGARTSVMSSLGNFASVRKGFVDSVGNTPLIRLNKVSEETGCEIYGKAEFLNPGGSVKDRAALYIIKDAEEKGLLRPGGVIVEGTAGNTGIGLALVGNAKGYKTVIVIPETQSQEKKDMLRIAGATLIEVPAVPYKNPNNYVKYSGRLAEAIAKTHPGGAIWGNQFDNTANRRAHYETTGPEIWEQTNGKVDGFVCAIGTGGTLAGVGKYLKERNRGVRIGMADPMGAAMYNYYSRGVLESSGNSISEGIGQGRVTANLDGWGVPTREGGTVDFWCQVSDEEALPLIYDLLKEEGFCMGGSTGINIGGAVKLAKELGPGHTIVTILCDLGTRYQGKIFNVDFLKSKSLPYPKWLEAGYREVEVPTVFEDVTV
;
A
#
# COMPACT_ATOMS: atom_id res chain seq x y z
N MET A 1 46.34 49.95 -21.54
CA MET A 1 46.61 50.11 -20.09
C MET A 1 45.45 49.48 -19.35
N SER A 2 45.59 48.22 -18.90
CA SER A 2 45.78 47.81 -17.48
C SER A 2 44.63 48.23 -16.57
N SER A 3 44.02 47.45 -15.70
CA SER A 3 44.06 46.04 -15.25
C SER A 3 43.06 45.98 -14.09
N VAL A 4 42.30 44.90 -13.84
CA VAL A 4 42.02 44.42 -12.47
C VAL A 4 41.59 42.94 -12.52
N ARG A 5 42.22 42.16 -11.64
CA ARG A 5 42.03 40.74 -11.34
C ARG A 5 40.80 40.51 -10.45
N THR A 6 40.04 39.43 -10.72
CA THR A 6 39.44 38.50 -9.73
C THR A 6 39.08 37.23 -10.56
N GLY A 7 39.31 35.97 -10.19
CA GLY A 7 39.50 35.32 -8.90
C GLY A 7 38.62 34.05 -8.91
N ASN A 8 38.90 33.10 -9.81
CA ASN A 8 38.02 31.96 -10.10
C ASN A 8 38.33 30.78 -9.14
N ARG A 9 37.53 30.63 -8.10
CA ARG A 9 37.40 29.39 -7.29
C ARG A 9 36.06 28.74 -7.65
N HIS A 10 36.01 27.41 -7.60
CA HIS A 10 34.84 26.55 -7.29
C HIS A 10 34.67 25.35 -8.24
N PHE A 11 35.15 24.20 -7.76
CA PHE A 11 34.54 22.89 -8.02
C PHE A 11 34.53 21.95 -6.79
N THR A 12 35.11 22.36 -5.65
CA THR A 12 35.11 21.59 -4.38
C THR A 12 34.18 22.13 -3.30
N ARG A 13 33.13 22.88 -3.66
CA ARG A 13 32.24 23.54 -2.66
C ARG A 13 30.78 23.06 -2.65
N MET A 14 30.49 21.90 -3.24
CA MET A 14 29.16 21.29 -3.22
C MET A 14 28.97 20.19 -2.15
N LEU A 15 29.93 20.05 -1.22
CA LEU A 15 29.84 19.16 -0.04
C LEU A 15 29.94 19.92 1.30
N SER A 16 29.75 21.25 1.30
CA SER A 16 29.77 22.05 2.53
C SER A 16 28.44 22.77 2.81
N SER A 17 27.40 22.00 3.12
CA SER A 17 26.28 22.48 3.95
C SER A 17 26.04 21.46 5.06
N ARG A 18 26.80 21.62 6.15
CA ARG A 18 26.59 20.90 7.40
C ARG A 18 25.13 21.08 7.85
N VAL A 19 24.39 19.98 7.93
CA VAL A 19 23.38 19.83 8.99
C VAL A 19 24.11 19.22 10.18
N LEU A 20 24.52 20.09 11.11
CA LEU A 20 24.78 19.67 12.48
C LEU A 20 23.46 19.18 13.08
N VAL A 21 23.34 17.88 13.34
CA VAL A 21 22.43 17.39 14.39
C VAL A 21 23.30 16.91 15.55
N ASN A 22 23.12 17.58 16.69
CA ASN A 22 23.75 17.26 17.98
C ASN A 22 23.56 15.78 18.36
N ARG A 23 24.67 15.07 18.62
CA ARG A 23 24.70 13.93 19.54
C ARG A 23 25.65 14.22 20.69
N THR A 24 25.13 14.93 21.69
CA THR A 24 25.64 14.87 23.06
C THR A 24 24.60 14.15 23.92
N ARG A 25 24.83 12.85 24.17
CA ARG A 25 24.33 12.20 25.39
C ARG A 25 25.49 11.44 26.02
N LYS A 26 26.01 12.02 27.09
CA LYS A 26 26.95 11.39 28.03
C LYS A 26 26.33 10.11 28.56
N LEU A 27 27.04 9.00 28.48
CA LEU A 27 26.80 7.81 29.30
C LEU A 27 27.48 8.04 30.66
N PRO A 28 26.80 7.84 31.81
CA PRO A 28 27.47 7.84 33.10
C PRO A 28 28.16 6.50 33.34
N ALA A 29 29.38 6.56 33.90
CA ALA A 29 30.13 5.43 34.40
C ALA A 29 29.41 4.79 35.59
N ILE A 30 29.41 3.45 35.66
CA ILE A 30 29.00 2.69 36.84
C ILE A 30 30.20 1.89 37.32
N GLU A 31 30.62 2.18 38.55
CA GLU A 31 31.68 1.50 39.30
C GLU A 31 31.30 0.06 39.65
N LEU A 32 32.31 -0.81 39.61
CA LEU A 32 32.24 -2.19 40.09
C LEU A 32 32.40 -2.21 41.61
N ASN A 33 31.46 -2.85 42.31
CA ASN A 33 31.69 -3.38 43.65
C ASN A 33 30.99 -4.75 43.78
N ALA A 34 31.78 -5.79 44.01
CA ALA A 34 31.41 -7.01 44.72
C ALA A 34 31.57 -6.75 46.25
N PRO A 35 31.06 -7.56 47.22
CA PRO A 35 30.94 -9.03 47.17
C PRO A 35 29.81 -9.72 48.01
N SER A 36 29.84 -11.07 47.94
CA SER A 36 29.67 -12.10 49.01
C SER A 36 28.30 -12.60 49.52
N SER A 37 28.14 -13.92 49.33
CA SER A 37 27.84 -15.02 50.30
C SER A 37 26.43 -15.30 50.86
N GLY A 38 26.10 -16.61 50.89
CA GLY A 38 25.15 -17.28 51.81
C GLY A 38 24.02 -18.05 51.09
N SER A 39 24.12 -19.37 50.86
CA SER A 39 23.58 -20.47 51.70
C SER A 39 22.04 -20.41 51.86
N SER A 40 21.19 -21.43 51.66
CA SER A 40 21.32 -22.89 51.84
C SER A 40 19.98 -23.60 51.55
N ALA A 41 20.08 -24.82 51.00
CA ALA A 41 19.34 -26.05 51.37
C ALA A 41 17.80 -26.14 51.21
N ASP A 42 17.30 -27.04 50.36
CA ASP A 42 16.80 -28.41 50.64
C ASP A 42 15.24 -28.42 50.71
N ALA A 43 14.43 -29.38 50.25
CA ALA A 43 14.63 -30.73 49.72
C ALA A 43 13.29 -31.25 49.10
N ARG A 44 13.40 -32.27 48.22
CA ARG A 44 12.52 -33.45 47.98
C ARG A 44 11.00 -33.24 47.75
N GLY A 45 10.31 -33.80 46.75
CA GLY A 45 10.62 -34.81 45.74
C GLY A 45 9.36 -35.28 44.97
N THR A 46 9.61 -36.02 43.88
CA THR A 46 8.80 -37.04 43.16
C THR A 46 7.64 -36.67 42.22
N SER A 47 7.94 -36.89 40.93
CA SER A 47 7.21 -37.62 39.87
C SER A 47 5.93 -37.05 39.23
N GLY A 48 6.03 -36.78 37.92
CA GLY A 48 4.89 -36.64 37.02
C GLY A 48 5.30 -36.05 35.66
N THR A 49 5.62 -36.90 34.70
CA THR A 49 6.07 -36.55 33.34
C THR A 49 4.97 -36.07 32.40
N SER A 50 5.40 -35.25 31.45
CA SER A 50 4.84 -34.95 30.11
C SER A 50 4.01 -33.65 29.96
N ALA A 51 4.42 -32.85 28.97
CA ALA A 51 3.77 -31.65 28.41
C ALA A 51 4.25 -30.24 28.83
N GLU A 52 5.50 -30.04 29.28
CA GLU A 52 6.07 -28.68 29.48
C GLU A 52 7.49 -28.45 28.91
N GLN A 53 7.97 -29.30 27.99
CA GLN A 53 9.30 -29.17 27.35
C GLN A 53 9.27 -28.72 25.89
N SER A 54 8.31 -27.88 25.49
CA SER A 54 8.32 -27.28 24.13
C SER A 54 8.12 -25.76 24.10
N PHE A 55 8.26 -25.07 25.23
CA PHE A 55 8.09 -23.60 25.28
C PHE A 55 9.19 -22.82 26.03
N SER A 56 10.39 -23.38 26.24
CA SER A 56 11.48 -22.67 26.94
C SER A 56 12.72 -22.32 26.11
N LEU A 57 12.69 -22.43 24.77
CA LEU A 57 13.82 -22.03 23.90
C LEU A 57 13.60 -20.71 23.13
N LEU A 58 12.60 -19.91 23.52
CA LEU A 58 12.33 -18.57 22.95
C LEU A 58 12.19 -17.47 24.00
N ARG A 59 12.78 -17.65 25.19
CA ARG A 59 12.87 -16.60 26.23
C ARG A 59 14.29 -16.49 26.78
N SER A 60 15.22 -16.02 25.96
CA SER A 60 16.49 -15.45 26.44
C SER A 60 17.12 -14.55 25.37
N PHE A 61 16.40 -13.52 24.93
CA PHE A 61 16.99 -12.30 24.37
C PHE A 61 16.12 -11.11 24.76
N THR A 62 16.02 -10.87 26.07
CA THR A 62 15.51 -9.61 26.63
C THR A 62 16.63 -8.58 26.52
N LEU A 63 16.74 -7.92 25.37
CA LEU A 63 17.40 -6.61 25.31
C LEU A 63 16.57 -5.64 26.15
N LYS A 64 17.20 -5.05 27.17
CA LYS A 64 16.58 -4.00 28.00
C LYS A 64 16.00 -2.92 27.09
N ARG A 65 14.67 -2.75 27.13
CA ARG A 65 13.98 -1.58 26.58
C ARG A 65 14.59 -0.33 27.22
N VAL A 66 15.26 0.48 26.42
CA VAL A 66 15.56 1.88 26.77
C VAL A 66 14.36 2.67 26.25
N ASP A 67 13.60 3.28 27.16
CA ASP A 67 12.46 4.12 26.81
C ASP A 67 12.93 5.35 26.01
N PHE A 68 12.61 5.38 24.72
CA PHE A 68 12.70 6.58 23.89
C PHE A 68 11.30 7.17 23.72
N ALA A 69 11.08 8.35 24.29
CA ALA A 69 9.92 9.18 23.97
C ALA A 69 9.96 9.56 22.46
N PRO A 70 8.83 9.53 21.74
CA PRO A 70 8.81 9.82 20.32
C PRO A 70 8.98 11.33 20.09
N SER A 71 10.14 11.74 19.59
CA SER A 71 10.30 13.00 18.88
C SER A 71 9.83 12.82 17.42
N PRO A 72 9.14 13.79 16.82
CA PRO A 72 8.54 13.65 15.48
C PRO A 72 9.63 13.44 14.43
N ILE A 73 9.63 12.27 13.80
CA ILE A 73 10.45 11.99 12.61
C ILE A 73 9.68 12.54 11.41
N SER A 74 10.15 13.65 10.84
CA SER A 74 9.71 14.08 9.52
C SER A 74 10.18 13.08 8.48
N VAL A 75 9.25 12.45 7.77
CA VAL A 75 9.56 11.63 6.59
C VAL A 75 9.87 12.59 5.44
N GLN A 76 11.11 13.05 5.36
CA GLN A 76 11.67 13.62 4.13
C GLN A 76 12.66 12.62 3.55
N SER A 77 12.45 12.22 2.30
CA SER A 77 13.39 11.38 1.57
C SER A 77 14.77 12.06 1.51
N PRO A 78 15.88 11.32 1.77
CA PRO A 78 17.22 11.90 1.72
C PRO A 78 17.58 12.53 0.36
N SER A 79 16.90 12.11 -0.71
CA SER A 79 17.12 12.55 -2.09
C SER A 79 16.58 13.96 -2.42
N CYS A 80 15.78 14.57 -1.54
CA CYS A 80 15.06 15.82 -1.85
C CYS A 80 15.36 16.98 -0.88
N ARG A 81 16.62 17.18 -0.47
CA ARG A 81 17.05 18.32 0.37
C ARG A 81 17.54 19.57 -0.41
N TRP A 82 17.04 19.80 -1.62
CA TRP A 82 17.56 20.87 -2.50
C TRP A 82 16.68 22.13 -2.62
N PHE A 83 15.64 22.28 -1.81
CA PHE A 83 14.80 23.49 -1.84
C PHE A 83 15.05 24.36 -0.60
N SER A 84 16.05 25.23 -0.71
CA SER A 84 16.18 26.44 0.12
C SER A 84 15.53 27.59 -0.65
N SER A 85 14.70 28.39 0.04
CA SER A 85 13.94 29.53 -0.49
C SER A 85 14.79 30.77 -0.84
N ASP A 86 16.07 30.60 -1.17
CA ASP A 86 17.01 31.69 -1.43
C ASP A 86 17.41 31.67 -2.92
N GLU A 87 17.00 32.70 -3.67
CA GLU A 87 17.06 32.82 -5.14
C GLU A 87 18.48 32.98 -5.72
N ARG A 88 19.45 32.14 -5.35
CA ARG A 88 20.72 32.03 -6.08
C ARG A 88 20.71 30.85 -7.03
N ARG A 89 20.29 31.07 -8.28
CA ARG A 89 20.49 30.11 -9.38
C ARG A 89 21.98 29.96 -9.68
N PHE A 90 22.60 28.91 -9.14
CA PHE A 90 23.96 28.52 -9.51
C PHE A 90 23.95 27.88 -10.90
N LYS A 91 24.82 28.35 -11.81
CA LYS A 91 25.07 27.66 -13.08
C LYS A 91 25.95 26.45 -12.78
N ILE A 92 25.43 25.25 -13.07
CA ILE A 92 26.08 23.95 -12.77
C ILE A 92 27.21 23.63 -13.77
N TYR A 93 27.35 24.37 -14.87
CA TYR A 93 28.30 24.10 -15.94
C TYR A 93 29.27 25.27 -16.19
N THR A 94 30.48 24.96 -16.62
CA THR A 94 31.48 25.94 -17.08
C THR A 94 31.34 26.19 -18.58
N ARG A 95 31.08 27.43 -19.01
CA ARG A 95 30.84 27.79 -20.43
C ARG A 95 32.02 27.53 -21.39
N SER A 96 33.25 27.51 -20.89
CA SER A 96 34.47 27.34 -21.71
C SER A 96 35.15 25.98 -21.54
N GLY A 97 34.59 25.08 -20.73
CA GLY A 97 35.28 23.87 -20.25
C GLY A 97 36.46 24.17 -19.32
N ASP A 98 37.02 23.13 -18.70
CA ASP A 98 38.30 23.21 -17.98
C ASP A 98 39.47 22.77 -18.87
N LYS A 99 40.68 23.27 -18.57
CA LYS A 99 41.90 22.95 -19.33
C LYS A 99 42.46 21.55 -18.96
N GLY A 100 41.60 20.56 -18.71
CA GLY A 100 41.98 19.21 -18.27
C GLY A 100 42.55 19.15 -16.85
N LYS A 101 42.29 20.16 -16.01
CA LYS A 101 42.74 20.24 -14.61
C LYS A 101 41.57 20.53 -13.68
N THR A 102 41.51 19.83 -12.56
CA THR A 102 40.50 20.03 -11.51
C THR A 102 41.17 20.20 -10.13
N SER A 103 40.41 20.69 -9.16
CA SER A 103 40.93 21.06 -7.82
C SER A 103 40.62 19.98 -6.79
N LEU A 104 41.60 19.67 -5.95
CA LEU A 104 41.44 18.91 -4.70
C LEU A 104 40.82 19.78 -3.59
N TYR A 105 40.48 19.18 -2.45
CA TYR A 105 39.87 19.93 -1.32
C TYR A 105 40.83 20.91 -0.66
N ASP A 106 42.12 20.64 -0.72
CA ASP A 106 43.18 21.53 -0.26
C ASP A 106 43.43 22.74 -1.20
N GLY A 107 42.77 22.76 -2.36
CA GLY A 107 42.88 23.79 -3.38
C GLY A 107 43.95 23.55 -4.45
N GLN A 108 44.73 22.46 -4.37
CA GLN A 108 45.69 22.11 -5.41
C GLN A 108 44.98 21.79 -6.72
N ARG A 109 45.50 22.30 -7.85
CA ARG A 109 45.01 21.92 -9.19
C ARG A 109 45.88 20.82 -9.77
N ARG A 110 45.29 19.64 -9.96
CA ARG A 110 45.92 18.49 -10.59
C ARG A 110 45.27 18.21 -11.94
N ARG A 111 45.96 17.46 -12.80
CA ARG A 111 45.40 17.04 -14.09
C ARG A 111 44.31 15.99 -13.85
N LYS A 112 43.31 15.90 -14.72
CA LYS A 112 42.19 14.94 -14.57
C LYS A 112 42.61 13.47 -14.72
N ASP A 113 43.77 13.22 -15.33
CA ASP A 113 44.41 11.90 -15.43
C ASP A 113 45.29 11.56 -14.20
N ASP A 114 45.26 12.38 -13.16
CA ASP A 114 45.92 12.07 -11.88
C ASP A 114 45.24 10.86 -11.22
N PRO A 115 46.01 9.88 -10.70
CA PRO A 115 45.47 8.70 -10.02
C PRO A 115 44.46 9.01 -8.90
N THR A 116 44.56 10.17 -8.27
CA THR A 116 43.60 10.65 -7.26
C THR A 116 42.19 10.78 -7.83
N PHE A 117 42.04 11.32 -9.04
CA PHE A 117 40.72 11.49 -9.66
C PHE A 117 40.19 10.20 -10.26
N GLU A 118 41.08 9.29 -10.68
CA GLU A 118 40.66 7.94 -11.08
C GLU A 118 40.07 7.19 -9.88
N ALA A 119 40.74 7.24 -8.72
CA ALA A 119 40.23 6.65 -7.48
C ALA A 119 38.90 7.29 -7.02
N LEU A 120 38.77 8.61 -7.11
CA LEU A 120 37.51 9.32 -6.81
C LEU A 120 36.36 8.87 -7.72
N GLY A 121 36.62 8.78 -9.04
CA GLY A 121 35.62 8.32 -9.99
C GLY A 121 35.13 6.90 -9.71
N ASP A 122 36.04 6.00 -9.35
CA ASP A 122 35.69 4.62 -8.99
C ASP A 122 34.87 4.54 -7.69
N VAL A 123 35.15 5.39 -6.70
CA VAL A 123 34.35 5.48 -5.46
C VAL A 123 32.96 6.06 -5.72
N ASP A 124 32.84 7.05 -6.59
CA ASP A 124 31.54 7.64 -6.99
C ASP A 124 30.70 6.63 -7.79
N GLU A 125 31.31 5.87 -8.70
CA GLU A 125 30.64 4.79 -9.44
C GLU A 125 30.20 3.66 -8.51
N LEU A 126 31.02 3.32 -7.51
CA LEU A 126 30.64 2.35 -6.47
C LEU A 126 29.42 2.83 -5.69
N ASN A 127 29.41 4.09 -5.25
CA ASN A 127 28.30 4.68 -4.52
C ASN A 127 27.01 4.66 -5.34
N SER A 128 27.11 5.00 -6.64
CA SER A 128 25.98 4.94 -7.57
C SER A 128 25.47 3.50 -7.80
N SER A 129 26.39 2.54 -7.91
CA SER A 129 26.07 1.11 -8.06
C SER A 129 25.37 0.56 -6.80
N LEU A 130 25.77 1.02 -5.62
CA LEU A 130 25.12 0.69 -4.35
C LEU A 130 23.73 1.30 -4.24
N GLY A 131 23.48 2.49 -4.79
CA GLY A 131 22.13 3.06 -4.88
C GLY A 131 21.17 2.16 -5.66
N LEU A 132 21.62 1.53 -6.75
CA LEU A 132 20.81 0.55 -7.47
C LEU A 132 20.56 -0.72 -6.63
N ALA A 133 21.59 -1.22 -5.94
CA ALA A 133 21.44 -2.38 -5.06
C ALA A 133 20.49 -2.10 -3.87
N HIS A 134 20.56 -0.90 -3.31
CA HIS A 134 19.68 -0.41 -2.25
C HIS A 134 18.21 -0.46 -2.70
N ASP A 135 17.90 0.11 -3.87
CA ASP A 135 16.53 0.15 -4.38
C ASP A 135 15.98 -1.26 -4.64
N TYR A 136 16.81 -2.17 -5.15
CA TYR A 136 16.40 -3.57 -5.28
C TYR A 136 16.21 -4.26 -3.92
N CYS A 137 17.04 -3.96 -2.92
CA CYS A 137 16.87 -4.50 -1.56
C CYS A 137 15.54 -4.01 -0.95
N LEU A 138 15.21 -2.72 -1.09
CA LEU A 138 13.93 -2.17 -0.65
C LEU A 138 12.75 -2.83 -1.36
N GLN A 139 12.84 -3.00 -2.68
CA GLN A 139 11.80 -3.68 -3.46
C GLN A 139 11.56 -5.12 -2.98
N GLU A 140 12.61 -5.84 -2.61
CA GLU A 140 12.55 -7.24 -2.14
C GLU A 140 12.35 -7.37 -0.61
N GLY A 141 12.14 -6.26 0.12
CA GLY A 141 11.89 -6.26 1.57
C GLY A 141 13.10 -6.60 2.43
N LEU A 142 14.32 -6.47 1.89
CA LEU A 142 15.59 -6.72 2.57
C LEU A 142 16.04 -5.47 3.34
N LEU A 143 15.22 -5.07 4.33
CA LEU A 143 15.34 -3.77 4.99
C LEU A 143 16.67 -3.57 5.74
N ASP A 144 17.17 -4.60 6.42
CA ASP A 144 18.44 -4.51 7.15
C ASP A 144 19.61 -4.29 6.19
N THR A 145 19.64 -5.05 5.08
CA THR A 145 20.67 -4.88 4.04
C THR A 145 20.54 -3.53 3.34
N ALA A 146 19.32 -3.05 3.09
CA ALA A 146 19.10 -1.71 2.52
C ALA A 146 19.63 -0.62 3.46
N GLN A 147 19.34 -0.69 4.76
CA GLN A 147 19.84 0.27 5.74
C GLN A 147 21.37 0.26 5.82
N GLN A 148 21.99 -0.93 5.84
CA GLN A 148 23.44 -1.08 5.81
C GLN A 148 24.05 -0.48 4.53
N ILE A 149 23.40 -0.65 3.37
CA ILE A 149 23.84 -0.02 2.12
C ILE A 149 23.78 1.51 2.23
N GLU A 150 22.72 2.08 2.82
CA GLU A 150 22.61 3.53 3.04
C GLU A 150 23.76 4.06 3.92
N ASP A 151 24.09 3.36 5.01
CA ASP A 151 25.22 3.69 5.89
C ASP A 151 26.57 3.60 5.15
N ILE A 152 26.72 2.60 4.27
CA ILE A 152 27.90 2.46 3.40
C ILE A 152 27.99 3.60 2.40
N GLN A 153 26.88 3.99 1.75
CA GLN A 153 26.86 5.12 0.80
C GLN A 153 27.27 6.42 1.47
N SER A 154 26.85 6.63 2.73
CA SER A 154 27.33 7.76 3.55
C SER A 154 28.83 7.66 3.81
N THR A 155 29.32 6.49 4.22
CA THR A 155 30.75 6.27 4.51
C THR A 155 31.62 6.43 3.26
N LEU A 156 31.12 6.09 2.07
CA LEU A 156 31.85 6.30 0.81
C LEU A 156 32.04 7.78 0.47
N LEU A 157 31.18 8.69 0.96
CA LEU A 157 31.43 10.13 0.85
C LEU A 157 32.63 10.55 1.70
N ASP A 158 32.80 9.95 2.89
CA ASP A 158 33.97 10.18 3.74
C ASP A 158 35.24 9.59 3.11
N VAL A 159 35.15 8.42 2.46
CA VAL A 159 36.24 7.85 1.66
C VAL A 159 36.65 8.80 0.53
N GLY A 160 35.67 9.33 -0.23
CA GLY A 160 35.94 10.31 -1.28
C GLY A 160 36.59 11.58 -0.73
N SER A 161 36.15 12.06 0.43
CA SER A 161 36.78 13.20 1.12
C SER A 161 38.24 12.93 1.49
N ALA A 162 38.55 11.73 2.00
CA ALA A 162 39.91 11.33 2.35
C ALA A 162 40.82 11.23 1.12
N ILE A 163 40.34 10.65 0.01
CA ILE A 163 41.11 10.57 -1.24
C ILE A 163 41.38 11.97 -1.82
N ALA A 164 40.38 12.85 -1.78
CA ALA A 164 40.50 14.21 -2.29
C ALA A 164 41.34 15.14 -1.38
N THR A 165 41.89 14.63 -0.27
CA THR A 165 42.69 15.38 0.71
C THR A 165 44.01 14.66 1.03
N PRO A 166 45.04 14.77 0.17
CA PRO A 166 46.28 14.03 0.36
C PRO A 166 47.00 14.37 1.68
N LEU A 167 47.51 13.36 2.38
CA LEU A 167 48.11 13.52 3.72
C LEU A 167 49.34 14.45 3.72
N ASN A 168 50.12 14.44 2.64
CA ASN A 168 51.34 15.24 2.52
C ASN A 168 51.11 16.76 2.33
N THR A 169 49.85 17.22 2.30
CA THR A 169 49.51 18.64 2.03
C THR A 169 48.89 19.38 3.21
N LEU A 170 48.61 18.69 4.33
CA LEU A 170 47.88 19.26 5.46
C LEU A 170 48.77 19.61 6.66
N SER A 171 48.44 20.72 7.34
CA SER A 171 48.98 21.03 8.68
C SER A 171 48.40 20.07 9.72
N ALA A 172 49.16 19.75 10.79
CA ALA A 172 48.74 18.84 11.87
C ALA A 172 47.34 19.14 12.44
N SER A 173 46.94 20.42 12.52
CA SER A 173 45.61 20.85 12.97
C SER A 173 44.47 20.50 12.01
N LYS A 174 44.72 20.47 10.69
CA LYS A 174 43.72 20.10 9.67
C LYS A 174 43.59 18.59 9.54
N LEU A 175 44.68 17.85 9.69
CA LEU A 175 44.69 16.37 9.73
C LEU A 175 43.72 15.82 10.79
N SER A 176 43.69 16.41 11.99
CA SER A 176 42.77 15.98 13.06
C SER A 176 41.26 16.14 12.74
N ARG A 177 40.90 16.97 11.75
CA ARG A 177 39.50 17.25 11.38
C ARG A 177 39.00 16.47 10.18
N VAL A 178 39.90 15.82 9.43
CA VAL A 178 39.60 15.09 8.19
C VAL A 178 39.90 13.60 8.34
N LYS A 179 40.22 13.15 9.57
CA LYS A 179 40.58 11.77 9.85
C LYS A 179 39.42 10.83 9.53
N PHE A 180 39.71 9.79 8.75
CA PHE A 180 38.74 8.76 8.45
C PHE A 180 38.38 7.97 9.72
N ASN A 181 37.10 7.72 9.96
CA ASN A 181 36.65 6.96 11.11
C ASN A 181 36.99 5.47 10.91
N ALA A 182 38.01 4.95 11.59
CA ALA A 182 38.41 3.55 11.47
C ALA A 182 37.38 2.56 12.05
N ASP A 183 36.47 3.02 12.92
CA ASP A 183 35.46 2.15 13.58
C ASP A 183 34.48 1.52 12.57
N VAL A 184 34.34 2.12 11.39
CA VAL A 184 33.50 1.58 10.29
C VAL A 184 34.01 0.24 9.76
N VAL A 185 35.31 -0.05 9.92
CA VAL A 185 35.91 -1.34 9.55
C VAL A 185 35.34 -2.44 10.45
N ALA A 186 35.39 -2.23 11.77
CA ALA A 186 34.87 -3.18 12.75
C ALA A 186 33.35 -3.37 12.61
N LEU A 187 32.62 -2.30 12.30
CA LEU A 187 31.18 -2.39 12.04
C LEU A 187 30.88 -3.24 10.79
N THR A 188 31.67 -3.08 9.73
CA THR A 188 31.52 -3.86 8.49
C THR A 188 31.84 -5.33 8.73
N GLU A 189 32.88 -5.63 9.50
CA GLU A 189 33.22 -6.99 9.95
C GLU A 189 32.08 -7.61 10.76
N GLN A 190 31.50 -6.86 11.70
CA GLN A 190 30.34 -7.31 12.47
C GLN A 190 29.15 -7.67 11.58
N TRP A 191 28.85 -6.88 10.54
CA TRP A 191 27.79 -7.21 9.59
C TRP A 191 28.11 -8.45 8.75
N ILE A 192 29.37 -8.62 8.35
CA ILE A 192 29.82 -9.84 7.64
C ILE A 192 29.59 -11.06 8.52
N ASP A 193 30.06 -11.03 9.77
CA ASP A 193 29.96 -12.16 10.70
C ASP A 193 28.49 -12.55 10.95
N GLN A 194 27.63 -11.55 11.14
CA GLN A 194 26.17 -11.77 11.31
C GLN A 194 25.52 -12.44 10.10
N MET A 195 25.94 -12.10 8.88
CA MET A 195 25.42 -12.72 7.67
C MET A 195 26.02 -14.12 7.46
N ASP A 196 27.29 -14.32 7.81
CA ASP A 196 27.99 -15.60 7.63
C ASP A 196 27.46 -16.68 8.59
N GLU A 197 27.06 -16.31 9.81
CA GLU A 197 26.47 -17.23 10.80
C GLU A 197 25.28 -18.04 10.27
N VAL A 198 24.53 -17.48 9.30
CA VAL A 198 23.32 -18.09 8.75
C VAL A 198 23.52 -18.67 7.35
N LEU A 199 24.70 -18.53 6.76
CA LEU A 199 25.01 -19.05 5.43
C LEU A 199 25.46 -20.52 5.47
N PRO A 200 25.03 -21.34 4.50
CA PRO A 200 25.56 -22.70 4.37
C PRO A 200 27.05 -22.64 3.94
N PRO A 201 27.84 -23.69 4.24
CA PRO A 201 29.22 -23.78 3.78
C PRO A 201 29.33 -23.62 2.26
N LEU A 202 30.34 -22.89 1.81
CA LEU A 202 30.62 -22.71 0.39
C LEU A 202 31.17 -24.01 -0.23
N THR A 203 30.33 -24.75 -0.93
CA THR A 203 30.70 -26.03 -1.56
C THR A 203 31.00 -25.93 -3.07
N GLY A 204 30.94 -24.73 -3.67
CA GLY A 204 31.17 -24.51 -5.09
C GLY A 204 31.23 -23.04 -5.50
N PHE A 205 31.47 -22.79 -6.79
CA PHE A 205 31.54 -21.42 -7.35
C PHE A 205 30.17 -20.74 -7.32
N ILE A 206 30.14 -19.50 -6.81
CA ILE A 206 28.94 -18.65 -6.81
C ILE A 206 28.86 -17.91 -8.13
N LEU A 207 27.76 -18.11 -8.86
CA LEU A 207 27.42 -17.32 -10.03
C LEU A 207 26.91 -15.94 -9.57
N PRO A 208 27.31 -14.82 -10.23
CA PRO A 208 26.84 -13.48 -9.88
C PRO A 208 25.38 -13.28 -10.32
N SER A 209 24.48 -13.97 -9.63
CA SER A 209 23.06 -14.13 -9.93
C SER A 209 22.31 -14.56 -8.65
N GLY A 210 20.99 -14.70 -8.71
CA GLY A 210 20.19 -15.10 -7.54
C GLY A 210 18.98 -14.20 -7.26
N GLY A 211 18.89 -13.07 -7.98
CA GLY A 211 17.83 -12.07 -7.89
C GLY A 211 18.39 -10.69 -8.23
N LEU A 212 17.53 -9.70 -8.42
CA LEU A 212 17.96 -8.32 -8.69
C LEU A 212 18.89 -7.77 -7.59
N PRO A 213 18.61 -7.97 -6.27
CA PRO A 213 19.51 -7.50 -5.21
C PRO A 213 20.89 -8.17 -5.27
N ALA A 214 20.93 -9.52 -5.35
CA ALA A 214 22.18 -10.27 -5.37
C ALA A 214 23.03 -9.92 -6.60
N SER A 215 22.42 -9.83 -7.79
CA SER A 215 23.11 -9.43 -9.01
C SER A 215 23.69 -8.01 -8.91
N ALA A 216 22.91 -7.05 -8.38
CA ALA A 216 23.37 -5.68 -8.20
C ALA A 216 24.50 -5.56 -7.16
N LEU A 217 24.42 -6.31 -6.06
CA LEU A 217 25.49 -6.40 -5.06
C LEU A 217 26.79 -6.99 -5.65
N HIS A 218 26.69 -7.97 -6.53
CA HIS A 218 27.85 -8.50 -7.25
C HIS A 218 28.47 -7.49 -8.22
N ILE A 219 27.65 -6.68 -8.90
CA ILE A 219 28.13 -5.55 -9.71
C ILE A 219 28.85 -4.55 -8.82
N ALA A 220 28.22 -4.10 -7.73
CA ALA A 220 28.82 -3.17 -6.77
C ALA A 220 30.14 -3.71 -6.23
N ARG A 221 30.23 -5.01 -5.91
CA ARG A 221 31.48 -5.66 -5.50
C ARG A 221 32.57 -5.53 -6.56
N SER A 222 32.25 -5.71 -7.83
CA SER A 222 33.24 -5.59 -8.91
C SER A 222 33.82 -4.16 -9.01
N VAL A 223 32.97 -3.15 -8.84
CA VAL A 223 33.38 -1.73 -8.79
C VAL A 223 34.18 -1.44 -7.52
N CYS A 224 33.77 -1.99 -6.37
CA CYS A 224 34.48 -1.85 -5.10
C CYS A 224 35.91 -2.38 -5.18
N ARG A 225 36.13 -3.55 -5.79
CA ARG A 225 37.49 -4.09 -5.98
C ARG A 225 38.33 -3.23 -6.92
N ARG A 226 37.69 -2.53 -7.88
CA ARG A 226 38.39 -1.60 -8.77
C ARG A 226 38.83 -0.35 -7.99
N ALA A 227 37.91 0.25 -7.24
CA ALA A 227 38.18 1.37 -6.34
C ALA A 227 39.29 1.03 -5.32
N GLU A 228 39.19 -0.14 -4.67
CA GLU A 228 40.21 -0.66 -3.74
C GLU A 228 41.60 -0.68 -4.38
N ARG A 229 41.75 -1.27 -5.58
CA ARG A 229 43.05 -1.33 -6.27
C ARG A 229 43.63 0.05 -6.57
N ARG A 230 42.78 1.04 -6.91
CA ARG A 230 43.23 2.43 -7.14
C ARG A 230 43.66 3.10 -5.84
N VAL A 231 42.90 2.91 -4.77
CA VAL A 231 43.20 3.49 -3.45
C VAL A 231 44.44 2.86 -2.82
N VAL A 232 44.68 1.56 -3.01
CA VAL A 232 45.89 0.88 -2.51
C VAL A 232 47.17 1.55 -3.03
N SER A 233 47.20 1.97 -4.29
CA SER A 233 48.34 2.74 -4.82
C SER A 233 48.53 4.07 -4.10
N LEU A 234 47.44 4.79 -3.82
CA LEU A 234 47.50 6.06 -3.08
C LEU A 234 47.90 5.88 -1.61
N VAL A 235 47.54 4.76 -0.99
CA VAL A 235 47.99 4.40 0.36
C VAL A 235 49.47 4.08 0.37
N ALA A 236 49.97 3.33 -0.62
CA ALA A 236 51.39 3.01 -0.74
C ALA A 236 52.27 4.27 -0.95
N ASP A 237 51.73 5.27 -1.64
CA ASP A 237 52.37 6.58 -1.84
C ASP A 237 52.18 7.54 -0.64
N GLU A 238 51.64 7.05 0.49
CA GLU A 238 51.35 7.82 1.70
C GLU A 238 50.44 9.03 1.47
N LEU A 239 49.60 8.99 0.42
CA LEU A 239 48.65 10.06 0.10
C LEU A 239 47.32 9.89 0.83
N VAL A 240 46.93 8.66 1.17
CA VAL A 240 45.66 8.33 1.82
C VAL A 240 45.90 7.44 3.04
N GLU A 241 45.07 7.58 4.09
CA GLU A 241 45.17 6.77 5.30
C GLU A 241 44.94 5.27 5.02
N GLU A 242 45.73 4.40 5.67
CA GLU A 242 45.64 2.94 5.53
C GLU A 242 44.24 2.40 5.87
N SER A 243 43.54 3.02 6.82
CA SER A 243 42.18 2.66 7.23
C SER A 243 41.17 2.75 6.08
N VAL A 244 41.37 3.65 5.11
CA VAL A 244 40.50 3.76 3.93
C VAL A 244 40.65 2.54 3.03
N GLY A 245 41.89 2.11 2.78
CA GLY A 245 42.18 0.89 2.04
C GLY A 245 41.60 -0.35 2.74
N ARG A 246 41.77 -0.44 4.07
CA ARG A 246 41.22 -1.52 4.89
C ARG A 246 39.69 -1.56 4.83
N TYR A 247 39.02 -0.41 4.86
CA TYR A 247 37.56 -0.35 4.74
C TYR A 247 37.07 -0.83 3.38
N LEU A 248 37.64 -0.37 2.26
CA LEU A 248 37.22 -0.82 0.92
C LEU A 248 37.44 -2.33 0.72
N ASN A 249 38.50 -2.87 1.31
CA ASN A 249 38.75 -4.29 1.34
C ASN A 249 37.64 -5.06 2.09
N ARG A 250 37.30 -4.64 3.32
CA ARG A 250 36.18 -5.24 4.09
C ARG A 250 34.84 -5.05 3.39
N LEU A 251 34.61 -3.90 2.76
CA LEU A 251 33.39 -3.64 1.99
C LEU A 251 33.24 -4.63 0.82
N SER A 252 34.33 -5.01 0.15
CA SER A 252 34.27 -6.04 -0.89
C SER A 252 33.80 -7.40 -0.35
N ASP A 253 34.21 -7.75 0.87
CA ASP A 253 33.79 -8.97 1.54
C ASP A 253 32.32 -8.87 1.98
N TYR A 254 31.91 -7.75 2.57
CA TYR A 254 30.51 -7.48 2.88
C TYR A 254 29.60 -7.63 1.67
N LEU A 255 29.95 -7.04 0.52
CA LEU A 255 29.11 -7.12 -0.68
C LEU A 255 28.96 -8.56 -1.21
N PHE A 256 29.97 -9.40 -0.98
CA PHE A 256 29.87 -10.83 -1.31
C PHE A 256 28.96 -11.58 -0.35
N THR A 257 29.14 -11.37 0.96
CA THR A 257 28.36 -12.03 2.00
C THR A 257 26.90 -11.59 1.93
N ALA A 258 26.64 -10.31 1.69
CA ALA A 258 25.30 -9.77 1.46
C ALA A 258 24.65 -10.37 0.20
N ALA A 259 25.36 -10.46 -0.92
CA ALA A 259 24.82 -11.11 -2.12
C ALA A 259 24.47 -12.59 -1.87
N SER A 260 25.29 -13.28 -1.08
CA SER A 260 25.06 -14.68 -0.71
C SER A 260 23.88 -14.82 0.26
N SER A 261 23.79 -13.94 1.26
CA SER A 261 22.74 -13.93 2.28
C SER A 261 21.37 -13.66 1.66
N THR A 262 21.28 -12.67 0.77
CA THR A 262 20.03 -12.38 0.03
C THR A 262 19.55 -13.55 -0.82
N CYS A 263 20.48 -14.34 -1.40
CA CYS A 263 20.15 -15.58 -2.10
C CYS A 263 19.69 -16.70 -1.14
N ALA A 264 20.38 -16.90 -0.02
CA ALA A 264 20.07 -17.94 0.96
C ALA A 264 18.73 -17.71 1.68
N LEU A 265 18.42 -16.46 2.04
CA LEU A 265 17.11 -16.08 2.59
C LEU A 265 15.98 -16.44 1.62
N ARG A 266 16.19 -16.25 0.32
CA ARG A 266 15.21 -16.59 -0.72
C ARG A 266 14.93 -18.09 -0.79
N VAL A 267 15.96 -18.93 -0.62
CA VAL A 267 15.87 -20.39 -0.57
C VAL A 267 15.20 -20.86 0.73
N ARG A 268 15.62 -20.34 1.90
CA ARG A 268 15.01 -20.70 3.20
C ARG A 268 13.54 -20.30 3.28
N ILE A 269 13.15 -19.14 2.74
CA ILE A 269 11.74 -18.74 2.64
C ILE A 269 10.97 -19.73 1.75
N MET A 270 11.56 -20.19 0.64
CA MET A 270 10.96 -21.23 -0.22
C MET A 270 10.81 -22.56 0.50
N GLU A 271 11.85 -23.04 1.20
CA GLU A 271 11.83 -24.31 1.94
C GLU A 271 10.83 -24.27 3.11
N THR A 272 10.75 -23.15 3.84
CA THR A 272 9.80 -22.98 4.95
C THR A 272 8.35 -22.93 4.45
N LEU A 273 8.10 -22.31 3.30
CA LEU A 273 6.78 -22.29 2.66
C LEU A 273 6.38 -23.69 2.15
N VAL A 274 7.32 -24.45 1.58
CA VAL A 274 7.09 -25.83 1.14
C VAL A 274 6.84 -26.77 2.33
N ALA A 275 7.60 -26.64 3.42
CA ALA A 275 7.43 -27.44 4.63
C ALA A 275 6.09 -27.18 5.34
N ARG A 276 5.62 -25.92 5.37
CA ARG A 276 4.30 -25.56 5.93
C ARG A 276 3.12 -26.07 5.08
N HIS A 277 3.27 -26.13 3.75
CA HIS A 277 2.26 -26.72 2.86
C HIS A 277 2.24 -28.26 2.92
N SER A 278 3.38 -28.91 3.20
CA SER A 278 3.47 -30.37 3.38
C SER A 278 2.74 -30.87 4.64
N GLN A 279 2.78 -30.11 5.74
CA GLN A 279 2.06 -30.46 6.98
C GLN A 279 0.53 -30.32 6.88
N PHE A 280 0.02 -29.50 5.96
CA PHE A 280 -1.43 -29.37 5.73
C PHE A 280 -2.03 -30.50 4.87
N PHE A 281 -1.22 -31.25 4.12
CA PHE A 281 -1.68 -32.30 3.19
C PHE A 281 -1.50 -33.74 3.69
N THR A 282 -0.97 -33.96 4.91
CA THR A 282 -0.81 -35.32 5.47
C THR A 282 -2.04 -35.81 6.25
N GLY A 283 -3.11 -35.01 6.34
CA GLY A 283 -4.37 -35.36 7.01
C GLY A 283 -5.47 -35.97 6.12
N ILE A 284 -5.28 -36.05 4.80
CA ILE A 284 -6.33 -36.52 3.86
C ILE A 284 -5.71 -37.44 2.81
N ILE A 285 -5.30 -38.65 3.20
CA ILE A 285 -5.16 -39.80 2.29
C ILE A 285 -5.69 -41.04 3.03
N PRO A 286 -6.69 -41.77 2.51
CA PRO A 286 -7.17 -43.00 3.13
C PRO A 286 -6.09 -44.08 3.12
N ARG A 287 -6.06 -44.88 4.18
CA ARG A 287 -5.23 -46.10 4.30
C ARG A 287 -5.68 -47.17 3.31
N SER A 288 -5.28 -47.05 2.05
CA SER A 288 -5.25 -48.18 1.12
C SER A 288 -4.31 -47.88 -0.03
N ILE A 289 -3.12 -48.49 0.03
CA ILE A 289 -2.32 -49.11 -1.04
C ILE A 289 -0.88 -49.15 -0.51
N ARG A 290 -0.60 -50.22 0.23
CA ARG A 290 0.75 -50.79 0.33
C ARG A 290 0.88 -51.76 -0.84
N SER A 291 1.76 -51.45 -1.79
CA SER A 291 2.70 -52.39 -2.44
C SER A 291 3.18 -51.79 -3.75
N ILE A 292 4.50 -51.57 -3.83
CA ILE A 292 5.40 -52.08 -4.88
C ILE A 292 6.75 -51.39 -4.69
N SER A 293 7.76 -52.22 -4.54
CA SER A 293 9.16 -51.91 -4.24
C SER A 293 9.98 -51.54 -5.48
N HIS A 294 10.96 -50.66 -5.27
CA HIS A 294 12.32 -50.65 -5.85
C HIS A 294 12.55 -50.62 -7.39
N ARG A 295 13.10 -49.51 -7.90
CA ARG A 295 14.52 -49.34 -8.37
C ARG A 295 14.69 -48.11 -9.28
N GLY A 296 15.68 -47.27 -8.94
CA GLY A 296 16.78 -46.86 -9.82
C GLY A 296 16.55 -46.02 -11.09
N ARG A 297 17.04 -44.76 -11.00
CA ARG A 297 17.75 -43.95 -12.02
C ARG A 297 17.05 -43.41 -13.28
N ARG A 298 17.19 -42.08 -13.36
CA ARG A 298 17.55 -41.19 -14.50
C ARG A 298 16.48 -40.78 -15.53
N GLU A 299 16.55 -39.47 -15.79
CA GLU A 299 16.10 -38.70 -16.95
C GLU A 299 14.61 -38.34 -17.05
N GLY A 300 14.37 -37.07 -17.41
CA GLY A 300 13.07 -36.62 -17.93
C GLY A 300 12.55 -35.33 -17.30
N CYS A 301 12.92 -34.22 -17.91
CA CYS A 301 12.22 -32.94 -17.81
C CYS A 301 10.71 -33.10 -18.09
N SER A 302 9.84 -32.79 -17.12
CA SER A 302 8.45 -32.35 -17.35
C SER A 302 7.67 -32.19 -16.03
N SER A 303 7.66 -30.97 -15.46
CA SER A 303 6.49 -30.43 -14.73
C SER A 303 6.77 -29.01 -14.26
N VAL A 304 6.83 -28.07 -15.20
CA VAL A 304 6.63 -26.65 -14.90
C VAL A 304 5.12 -26.41 -14.92
N SER A 305 4.46 -26.61 -13.78
CA SER A 305 3.13 -26.06 -13.56
C SER A 305 2.73 -26.24 -12.09
N LEU A 306 2.19 -25.18 -11.49
CA LEU A 306 1.58 -25.12 -10.15
C LEU A 306 2.53 -25.03 -8.93
N VAL A 307 3.23 -23.91 -8.76
CA VAL A 307 3.34 -23.27 -7.43
C VAL A 307 3.41 -21.74 -7.63
N ARG A 308 2.25 -21.09 -7.83
CA ARG A 308 2.15 -19.62 -8.03
C ARG A 308 1.31 -18.91 -6.96
N GLY A 309 0.93 -19.61 -5.88
CA GLY A 309 -0.21 -19.18 -5.06
C GLY A 309 0.04 -18.41 -3.77
N ALA A 310 1.26 -18.35 -3.21
CA ALA A 310 1.41 -17.99 -1.78
C ALA A 310 2.42 -16.89 -1.42
N ARG A 311 3.17 -16.31 -2.38
CA ARG A 311 4.15 -15.23 -2.11
C ARG A 311 3.56 -13.81 -2.25
N THR A 312 2.26 -13.69 -2.47
CA THR A 312 1.65 -12.48 -3.04
C THR A 312 1.17 -11.43 -2.05
N SER A 313 0.96 -11.72 -0.76
CA SER A 313 0.09 -10.86 0.07
C SER A 313 0.75 -9.72 0.86
N VAL A 314 2.08 -9.52 0.79
CA VAL A 314 2.76 -8.38 1.46
C VAL A 314 3.51 -7.48 0.46
N MET A 315 4.02 -8.05 -0.64
CA MET A 315 4.48 -7.28 -1.82
C MET A 315 3.32 -6.74 -2.68
N SER A 316 2.08 -7.21 -2.48
CA SER A 316 0.91 -6.81 -3.27
C SER A 316 0.58 -5.34 -3.15
N SER A 317 0.68 -4.73 -1.95
CA SER A 317 0.07 -3.41 -1.72
C SER A 317 0.83 -2.24 -2.37
N LEU A 318 2.16 -2.28 -2.40
CA LEU A 318 3.00 -1.30 -3.11
C LEU A 318 3.27 -1.70 -4.58
N GLY A 319 3.38 -3.00 -4.86
CA GLY A 319 3.57 -3.51 -6.23
C GLY A 319 2.35 -3.31 -7.14
N ASN A 320 1.13 -3.31 -6.60
CA ASN A 320 -0.09 -3.19 -7.41
C ASN A 320 -0.35 -1.78 -7.96
N PHE A 321 0.12 -0.73 -7.30
CA PHE A 321 -0.04 0.64 -7.82
C PHE A 321 0.99 0.96 -8.92
N ALA A 322 2.18 0.35 -8.85
CA ALA A 322 3.25 0.53 -9.83
C ALA A 322 3.20 -0.46 -11.01
N SER A 323 2.37 -1.51 -10.94
CA SER A 323 2.25 -2.49 -12.02
C SER A 323 1.39 -1.96 -13.18
N VAL A 324 1.89 -2.10 -14.41
CA VAL A 324 1.11 -1.82 -15.63
C VAL A 324 -0.12 -2.74 -15.67
N ARG A 325 -1.33 -2.17 -15.64
CA ARG A 325 -2.61 -2.89 -15.73
C ARG A 325 -3.00 -3.16 -17.19
N LYS A 326 -3.60 -4.32 -17.49
CA LYS A 326 -4.08 -4.65 -18.84
C LYS A 326 -5.56 -4.30 -19.00
N GLY A 327 -5.82 -3.06 -19.38
CA GLY A 327 -7.16 -2.58 -19.71
C GLY A 327 -8.11 -2.44 -18.51
N PHE A 328 -9.40 -2.35 -18.79
CA PHE A 328 -10.43 -1.99 -17.81
C PHE A 328 -10.55 -3.03 -16.69
N VAL A 329 -10.66 -4.32 -17.04
CA VAL A 329 -10.92 -5.41 -16.09
C VAL A 329 -9.81 -5.52 -15.03
N ASP A 330 -8.54 -5.48 -15.45
CA ASP A 330 -7.38 -5.57 -14.55
C ASP A 330 -7.22 -4.32 -13.66
N SER A 331 -7.90 -3.22 -14.01
CA SER A 331 -7.87 -1.96 -13.25
C SER A 331 -8.97 -1.88 -12.19
N VAL A 332 -9.89 -2.85 -12.12
CA VAL A 332 -10.92 -2.92 -11.07
C VAL A 332 -10.29 -3.41 -9.76
N GLY A 333 -10.53 -2.68 -8.67
CA GLY A 333 -10.05 -2.98 -7.34
C GLY A 333 -8.67 -2.41 -7.03
N ASN A 334 -8.03 -2.92 -5.96
CA ASN A 334 -6.77 -2.37 -5.42
C ASN A 334 -6.83 -0.86 -5.14
N THR A 335 -8.01 -0.36 -4.74
CA THR A 335 -8.22 1.06 -4.43
C THR A 335 -7.44 1.45 -3.17
N PRO A 336 -7.03 2.71 -2.97
CA PRO A 336 -6.31 3.11 -1.76
C PRO A 336 -7.26 3.27 -0.55
N LEU A 337 -6.70 3.17 0.65
CA LEU A 337 -7.30 3.73 1.86
C LEU A 337 -6.87 5.18 1.98
N ILE A 338 -7.84 6.08 2.17
CA ILE A 338 -7.60 7.51 2.37
C ILE A 338 -7.96 7.83 3.81
N ARG A 339 -7.02 8.39 4.58
CA ARG A 339 -7.30 8.86 5.94
C ARG A 339 -8.26 10.06 5.86
N LEU A 340 -9.34 10.02 6.64
CA LEU A 340 -10.30 11.11 6.75
C LEU A 340 -9.91 11.97 7.96
N ASN A 341 -9.21 13.07 7.71
CA ASN A 341 -8.45 13.78 8.75
C ASN A 341 -9.37 14.35 9.83
N LYS A 342 -10.42 15.08 9.43
CA LYS A 342 -11.31 15.79 10.37
C LYS A 342 -11.97 14.84 11.36
N VAL A 343 -12.57 13.77 10.85
CA VAL A 343 -13.29 12.80 11.68
C VAL A 343 -12.35 11.90 12.49
N SER A 344 -11.13 11.65 12.00
CA SER A 344 -10.10 10.95 12.78
C SER A 344 -9.68 11.78 13.99
N GLU A 345 -9.44 13.08 13.79
CA GLU A 345 -9.09 14.02 14.86
C GLU A 345 -10.23 14.20 15.87
N GLU A 346 -11.49 14.32 15.41
CA GLU A 346 -12.66 14.46 16.30
C GLU A 346 -12.83 13.24 17.23
N THR A 347 -12.56 12.04 16.73
CA THR A 347 -12.82 10.79 17.44
C THR A 347 -11.60 10.24 18.19
N GLY A 348 -10.41 10.76 17.92
CA GLY A 348 -9.15 10.19 18.40
C GLY A 348 -8.86 8.78 17.85
N CYS A 349 -9.53 8.40 16.76
CA CYS A 349 -9.34 7.14 16.05
C CYS A 349 -8.69 7.38 14.69
N GLU A 350 -8.17 6.33 14.07
CA GLU A 350 -7.74 6.37 12.68
C GLU A 350 -8.90 5.91 11.77
N ILE A 351 -9.58 6.86 11.13
CA ILE A 351 -10.71 6.57 10.24
C ILE A 351 -10.27 6.68 8.78
N TYR A 352 -10.43 5.58 8.04
CA TYR A 352 -10.10 5.50 6.63
C TYR A 352 -11.33 5.28 5.75
N GLY A 353 -11.37 5.99 4.62
CA GLY A 353 -12.27 5.73 3.52
C GLY A 353 -11.60 4.90 2.42
N LYS A 354 -12.15 3.73 2.09
CA LYS A 354 -11.74 2.94 0.94
C LYS A 354 -12.24 3.59 -0.35
N ALA A 355 -11.32 4.07 -1.19
CA ALA A 355 -11.59 4.95 -2.32
C ALA A 355 -12.15 4.22 -3.56
N GLU A 356 -13.35 3.65 -3.43
CA GLU A 356 -14.01 2.88 -4.50
C GLU A 356 -14.44 3.73 -5.70
N PHE A 357 -14.49 5.04 -5.55
CA PHE A 357 -14.65 5.99 -6.66
C PHE A 357 -13.47 5.98 -7.65
N LEU A 358 -12.31 5.40 -7.29
CA LEU A 358 -11.15 5.25 -8.17
C LEU A 358 -11.16 3.97 -9.02
N ASN A 359 -12.18 3.12 -8.89
CA ASN A 359 -12.42 2.09 -9.90
C ASN A 359 -12.66 2.75 -11.28
N PRO A 360 -12.32 2.10 -12.40
CA PRO A 360 -12.34 2.74 -13.72
C PRO A 360 -13.74 3.15 -14.21
N GLY A 361 -14.80 2.51 -13.73
CA GLY A 361 -16.20 2.90 -13.91
C GLY A 361 -16.71 3.91 -12.88
N GLY A 362 -15.85 4.30 -11.93
CA GLY A 362 -16.07 5.39 -10.97
C GLY A 362 -16.96 5.02 -9.78
N SER A 363 -17.08 3.74 -9.43
CA SER A 363 -17.84 3.31 -8.25
C SER A 363 -17.45 1.93 -7.71
N VAL A 364 -17.91 1.64 -6.49
CA VAL A 364 -17.83 0.30 -5.86
C VAL A 364 -18.48 -0.84 -6.67
N LYS A 365 -19.41 -0.52 -7.60
CA LYS A 365 -20.18 -1.54 -8.33
C LYS A 365 -19.38 -2.26 -9.42
N ASP A 366 -18.23 -1.73 -9.81
CA ASP A 366 -17.34 -2.36 -10.79
C ASP A 366 -16.88 -3.75 -10.33
N ARG A 367 -16.64 -3.92 -9.02
CA ARG A 367 -16.28 -5.21 -8.42
C ARG A 367 -17.39 -6.24 -8.58
N ALA A 368 -18.61 -5.86 -8.23
CA ALA A 368 -19.78 -6.74 -8.34
C ALA A 368 -20.07 -7.07 -9.82
N ALA A 369 -20.01 -6.08 -10.70
CA ALA A 369 -20.19 -6.27 -12.14
C ALA A 369 -19.18 -7.27 -12.71
N LEU A 370 -17.90 -7.12 -12.37
CA LEU A 370 -16.85 -8.04 -12.79
C LEU A 370 -17.11 -9.47 -12.30
N TYR A 371 -17.47 -9.64 -11.04
CA TYR A 371 -17.69 -10.97 -10.48
C TYR A 371 -18.97 -11.64 -10.98
N ILE A 372 -20.04 -10.88 -11.24
CA ILE A 372 -21.26 -11.41 -11.85
C ILE A 372 -20.96 -11.97 -13.25
N ILE A 373 -20.20 -11.23 -14.06
CA ILE A 373 -19.80 -11.67 -15.40
C ILE A 373 -18.83 -12.85 -15.30
N LYS A 374 -17.82 -12.78 -14.44
CA LYS A 374 -16.85 -13.86 -14.20
C LYS A 374 -17.53 -15.16 -13.76
N ASP A 375 -18.49 -15.09 -12.84
CA ASP A 375 -19.25 -16.26 -12.39
C ASP A 375 -20.08 -16.88 -13.52
N ALA A 376 -20.69 -16.06 -14.38
CA ALA A 376 -21.40 -16.54 -15.56
C ALA A 376 -20.49 -17.19 -16.61
N GLU A 377 -19.28 -16.63 -16.81
CA GLU A 377 -18.23 -17.23 -17.65
C GLU A 377 -17.79 -18.60 -17.10
N GLU A 378 -17.49 -18.66 -15.79
CA GLU A 378 -17.08 -19.89 -15.09
C GLU A 378 -18.14 -21.00 -15.20
N LYS A 379 -19.43 -20.64 -15.22
CA LYS A 379 -20.56 -21.56 -15.39
C LYS A 379 -20.91 -21.86 -16.85
N GLY A 380 -20.25 -21.23 -17.82
CA GLY A 380 -20.54 -21.39 -19.24
C GLY A 380 -21.89 -20.82 -19.70
N LEU A 381 -22.51 -19.95 -18.89
CA LEU A 381 -23.79 -19.29 -19.18
C LEU A 381 -23.63 -18.10 -20.13
N LEU A 382 -22.43 -17.53 -20.19
CA LEU A 382 -22.07 -16.43 -21.06
C LEU A 382 -20.87 -16.83 -21.94
N ARG A 383 -21.00 -16.61 -23.26
CA ARG A 383 -19.99 -16.90 -24.28
C ARG A 383 -19.74 -15.63 -25.11
N PRO A 384 -18.64 -15.52 -25.88
CA PRO A 384 -18.32 -14.32 -26.64
C PRO A 384 -19.51 -13.75 -27.42
N GLY A 385 -19.78 -12.45 -27.27
CA GLY A 385 -20.94 -11.77 -27.85
C GLY A 385 -22.25 -11.91 -27.06
N GLY A 386 -22.29 -12.69 -25.98
CA GLY A 386 -23.46 -12.89 -25.11
C GLY A 386 -24.00 -11.61 -24.48
N VAL A 387 -25.19 -11.71 -23.86
CA VAL A 387 -25.96 -10.55 -23.37
C VAL A 387 -26.09 -10.56 -21.84
N ILE A 388 -25.81 -9.42 -21.23
CA ILE A 388 -26.00 -9.18 -19.80
C ILE A 388 -27.24 -8.30 -19.65
N VAL A 389 -28.23 -8.76 -18.90
CA VAL A 389 -29.47 -8.00 -18.64
C VAL A 389 -29.53 -7.62 -17.18
N GLU A 390 -29.85 -6.36 -16.86
CA GLU A 390 -30.04 -5.92 -15.47
C GLU A 390 -31.15 -4.88 -15.34
N GLY A 391 -31.90 -4.96 -14.25
CA GLY A 391 -32.89 -3.94 -13.87
C GLY A 391 -32.23 -2.92 -12.95
N THR A 392 -31.78 -1.78 -13.49
CA THR A 392 -31.12 -0.74 -12.69
C THR A 392 -31.04 0.61 -13.41
N ALA A 393 -31.01 1.69 -12.64
CA ALA A 393 -30.77 3.05 -13.12
C ALA A 393 -29.40 3.61 -12.70
N GLY A 394 -28.60 2.80 -11.99
CA GLY A 394 -27.47 3.27 -11.21
C GLY A 394 -26.14 2.63 -11.59
N ASN A 395 -25.19 2.75 -10.66
CA ASN A 395 -23.80 2.34 -10.83
C ASN A 395 -23.62 0.88 -11.27
N THR A 396 -24.52 -0.03 -10.91
CA THR A 396 -24.45 -1.43 -11.35
C THR A 396 -24.62 -1.57 -12.86
N GLY A 397 -25.53 -0.81 -13.47
CA GLY A 397 -25.73 -0.85 -14.92
C GLY A 397 -24.53 -0.30 -15.66
N ILE A 398 -23.93 0.77 -15.13
CA ILE A 398 -22.68 1.36 -15.65
C ILE A 398 -21.54 0.34 -15.57
N GLY A 399 -21.32 -0.26 -14.39
CA GLY A 399 -20.27 -1.27 -14.20
C GLY A 399 -20.44 -2.49 -15.10
N LEU A 400 -21.66 -3.04 -15.22
CA LEU A 400 -21.95 -4.18 -16.10
C LEU A 400 -21.72 -3.82 -17.57
N ALA A 401 -22.13 -2.62 -18.01
CA ALA A 401 -21.91 -2.17 -19.37
C ALA A 401 -20.42 -2.01 -19.70
N LEU A 402 -19.64 -1.37 -18.82
CA LEU A 402 -18.22 -1.14 -19.04
C LEU A 402 -17.40 -2.43 -19.00
N VAL A 403 -17.65 -3.31 -18.02
CA VAL A 403 -16.99 -4.63 -17.98
C VAL A 403 -17.45 -5.48 -19.17
N GLY A 404 -18.74 -5.43 -19.51
CA GLY A 404 -19.30 -6.12 -20.68
C GLY A 404 -18.58 -5.70 -21.97
N ASN A 405 -18.45 -4.40 -22.22
CA ASN A 405 -17.72 -3.87 -23.37
C ASN A 405 -16.27 -4.35 -23.40
N ALA A 406 -15.57 -4.29 -22.27
CA ALA A 406 -14.17 -4.70 -22.17
C ALA A 406 -13.96 -6.20 -22.43
N LYS A 407 -14.99 -7.03 -22.21
CA LYS A 407 -14.96 -8.49 -22.41
C LYS A 407 -15.72 -8.96 -23.67
N GLY A 408 -16.26 -8.04 -24.47
CA GLY A 408 -16.95 -8.35 -25.72
C GLY A 408 -18.42 -8.80 -25.57
N TYR A 409 -19.07 -8.47 -24.46
CA TYR A 409 -20.50 -8.73 -24.22
C TYR A 409 -21.36 -7.51 -24.55
N LYS A 410 -22.66 -7.75 -24.75
CA LYS A 410 -23.67 -6.69 -24.88
C LYS A 410 -24.41 -6.54 -23.57
N THR A 411 -24.87 -5.33 -23.27
CA THR A 411 -25.60 -5.05 -22.02
C THR A 411 -26.94 -4.42 -22.32
N VAL A 412 -28.01 -4.96 -21.73
CA VAL A 412 -29.37 -4.44 -21.78
C VAL A 412 -29.77 -4.01 -20.38
N ILE A 413 -30.08 -2.72 -20.21
CA ILE A 413 -30.46 -2.15 -18.93
C ILE A 413 -31.93 -1.76 -18.97
N VAL A 414 -32.72 -2.39 -18.09
CA VAL A 414 -34.12 -2.08 -17.89
C VAL A 414 -34.24 -1.02 -16.80
N ILE A 415 -34.81 0.12 -17.13
CA ILE A 415 -34.88 1.30 -16.26
C ILE A 415 -36.30 1.87 -16.23
N PRO A 416 -36.81 2.36 -15.08
CA PRO A 416 -38.07 3.08 -15.06
C PRO A 416 -38.00 4.38 -15.88
N GLU A 417 -39.05 4.68 -16.65
CA GLU A 417 -39.13 5.90 -17.48
C GLU A 417 -39.05 7.19 -16.65
N THR A 418 -39.40 7.12 -15.36
CA THR A 418 -39.38 8.23 -14.40
C THR A 418 -37.98 8.59 -13.89
N GLN A 419 -36.95 7.82 -14.24
CA GLN A 419 -35.57 8.15 -13.88
C GLN A 419 -35.09 9.39 -14.64
N SER A 420 -34.15 10.13 -14.04
CA SER A 420 -33.65 11.37 -14.63
C SER A 420 -32.94 11.09 -15.96
N GLN A 421 -32.96 12.09 -16.85
CA GLN A 421 -32.37 11.97 -18.18
C GLN A 421 -30.85 11.74 -18.09
N GLU A 422 -30.17 12.38 -17.14
CA GLU A 422 -28.73 12.27 -16.93
C GLU A 422 -28.31 10.82 -16.62
N LYS A 423 -29.14 10.09 -15.86
CA LYS A 423 -28.88 8.66 -15.58
C LYS A 423 -29.05 7.80 -16.82
N LYS A 424 -30.09 8.07 -17.61
CA LYS A 424 -30.33 7.37 -18.88
C LYS A 424 -29.18 7.61 -19.86
N ASP A 425 -28.73 8.86 -19.96
CA ASP A 425 -27.64 9.26 -20.84
C ASP A 425 -26.31 8.64 -20.40
N MET A 426 -26.02 8.61 -19.10
CA MET A 426 -24.82 7.92 -18.60
C MET A 426 -24.80 6.43 -18.96
N LEU A 427 -25.94 5.73 -18.91
CA LEU A 427 -26.02 4.32 -19.32
C LEU A 427 -25.81 4.15 -20.83
N ARG A 428 -26.36 5.07 -21.65
CA ARG A 428 -26.11 5.09 -23.10
C ARG A 428 -24.65 5.36 -23.42
N ILE A 429 -24.02 6.33 -22.72
CA ILE A 429 -22.59 6.64 -22.82
C ILE A 429 -21.75 5.41 -22.45
N ALA A 430 -22.16 4.66 -21.44
CA ALA A 430 -21.49 3.40 -21.07
C ALA A 430 -21.70 2.26 -22.09
N GLY A 431 -22.46 2.48 -23.18
CA GLY A 431 -22.68 1.51 -24.25
C GLY A 431 -23.82 0.52 -23.99
N ALA A 432 -24.68 0.79 -23.01
CA ALA A 432 -25.84 -0.07 -22.73
C ALA A 432 -26.99 0.19 -23.72
N THR A 433 -27.66 -0.89 -24.13
CA THR A 433 -29.00 -0.81 -24.72
C THR A 433 -30.02 -0.54 -23.61
N LEU A 434 -30.75 0.56 -23.71
CA LEU A 434 -31.69 0.98 -22.67
C LEU A 434 -33.13 0.57 -23.02
N ILE A 435 -33.81 -0.09 -22.09
CA ILE A 435 -35.24 -0.41 -22.17
C ILE A 435 -35.94 0.34 -21.05
N GLU A 436 -36.75 1.32 -21.43
CA GLU A 436 -37.54 2.11 -20.49
C GLU A 436 -38.89 1.43 -20.23
N VAL A 437 -39.29 1.32 -18.95
CA VAL A 437 -40.56 0.71 -18.54
C VAL A 437 -41.32 1.61 -17.56
N PRO A 438 -42.66 1.53 -17.49
CA PRO A 438 -43.43 2.27 -16.49
C PRO A 438 -43.01 1.95 -15.05
N ALA A 439 -42.99 2.97 -14.18
CA ALA A 439 -42.68 2.78 -12.78
C ALA A 439 -43.83 2.10 -12.03
N VAL A 440 -43.62 0.88 -11.53
CA VAL A 440 -44.62 0.12 -10.75
C VAL A 440 -44.01 -0.49 -9.48
N PRO A 441 -44.79 -0.68 -8.40
CA PRO A 441 -44.32 -1.30 -7.16
C PRO A 441 -43.78 -2.72 -7.37
N TYR A 442 -42.85 -3.17 -6.51
CA TYR A 442 -42.21 -4.49 -6.65
C TYR A 442 -43.21 -5.67 -6.66
N LYS A 443 -44.36 -5.56 -5.99
CA LYS A 443 -45.43 -6.58 -6.04
C LYS A 443 -45.96 -6.81 -7.47
N ASN A 444 -45.94 -5.79 -8.33
CA ASN A 444 -46.35 -5.90 -9.71
C ASN A 444 -45.29 -6.68 -10.52
N PRO A 445 -45.67 -7.70 -11.32
CA PRO A 445 -44.72 -8.46 -12.13
C PRO A 445 -43.96 -7.62 -13.16
N ASN A 446 -44.50 -6.48 -13.59
CA ASN A 446 -43.86 -5.56 -14.54
C ASN A 446 -42.91 -4.55 -13.89
N ASN A 447 -42.64 -4.69 -12.58
CA ASN A 447 -41.54 -3.97 -11.96
C ASN A 447 -40.23 -4.26 -12.71
N TYR A 448 -39.45 -3.20 -12.99
CA TYR A 448 -38.24 -3.25 -13.82
C TYR A 448 -37.26 -4.37 -13.43
N VAL A 449 -37.12 -4.70 -12.13
CA VAL A 449 -36.29 -5.82 -11.65
C VAL A 449 -36.85 -7.16 -12.15
N LYS A 450 -38.13 -7.44 -11.89
CA LYS A 450 -38.77 -8.70 -12.31
C LYS A 450 -38.87 -8.83 -13.82
N TYR A 451 -39.13 -7.71 -14.51
CA TYR A 451 -39.13 -7.66 -15.97
C TYR A 451 -37.75 -8.00 -16.54
N SER A 452 -36.67 -7.45 -15.96
CA SER A 452 -35.30 -7.73 -16.41
C SER A 452 -34.93 -9.22 -16.31
N GLY A 453 -35.39 -9.93 -15.27
CA GLY A 453 -35.18 -11.37 -15.15
C GLY A 453 -35.88 -12.16 -16.25
N ARG A 454 -37.17 -11.89 -16.50
CA ARG A 454 -37.91 -12.54 -17.60
C ARG A 454 -37.33 -12.21 -18.97
N LEU A 455 -36.84 -11.00 -19.16
CA LEU A 455 -36.18 -10.58 -20.39
C LEU A 455 -34.87 -11.35 -20.60
N ALA A 456 -34.05 -11.51 -19.56
CA ALA A 456 -32.83 -12.31 -19.62
C ALA A 456 -33.13 -13.76 -20.04
N GLU A 457 -34.13 -14.39 -19.42
CA GLU A 457 -34.58 -15.74 -19.78
C GLU A 457 -35.06 -15.84 -21.23
N ALA A 458 -35.78 -14.82 -21.72
CA ALA A 458 -36.25 -14.77 -23.10
C ALA A 458 -35.09 -14.67 -24.10
N ILE A 459 -34.10 -13.80 -23.83
CA ILE A 459 -32.91 -13.63 -24.69
C ILE A 459 -32.04 -14.90 -24.64
N ALA A 460 -31.90 -15.53 -23.47
CA ALA A 460 -31.09 -16.74 -23.31
C ALA A 460 -31.59 -17.93 -24.17
N LYS A 461 -32.88 -17.97 -24.51
CA LYS A 461 -33.47 -19.02 -25.37
C LYS A 461 -33.08 -18.89 -26.84
N THR A 462 -32.74 -17.70 -27.31
CA THR A 462 -32.54 -17.42 -28.75
C THR A 462 -31.14 -16.92 -29.07
N HIS A 463 -30.43 -16.30 -28.13
CA HIS A 463 -29.13 -15.71 -28.39
C HIS A 463 -27.99 -16.75 -28.27
N PRO A 464 -27.20 -16.99 -29.33
CA PRO A 464 -26.20 -18.08 -29.37
C PRO A 464 -25.06 -17.90 -28.36
N GLY A 465 -24.77 -16.66 -27.95
CA GLY A 465 -23.79 -16.34 -26.91
C GLY A 465 -24.31 -16.53 -25.47
N GLY A 466 -25.57 -16.94 -25.30
CA GLY A 466 -26.26 -16.96 -24.01
C GLY A 466 -26.67 -15.56 -23.54
N ALA A 467 -27.48 -15.53 -22.48
CA ALA A 467 -27.78 -14.31 -21.75
C ALA A 467 -27.93 -14.59 -20.25
N ILE A 468 -27.50 -13.63 -19.44
CA ILE A 468 -27.65 -13.71 -17.98
C ILE A 468 -28.48 -12.55 -17.44
N TRP A 469 -29.15 -12.81 -16.34
CA TRP A 469 -29.64 -11.75 -15.48
C TRP A 469 -28.56 -11.41 -14.45
N GLY A 470 -28.13 -10.14 -14.40
CA GLY A 470 -27.15 -9.68 -13.42
C GLY A 470 -27.60 -9.94 -11.99
N ASN A 471 -28.88 -9.68 -11.70
CA ASN A 471 -29.56 -9.97 -10.45
C ASN A 471 -28.76 -9.51 -9.22
N GLN A 472 -28.23 -8.29 -9.23
CA GLN A 472 -27.26 -7.82 -8.23
C GLN A 472 -27.67 -7.99 -6.76
N PHE A 473 -28.97 -8.03 -6.46
CA PHE A 473 -29.49 -8.17 -5.11
C PHE A 473 -29.33 -9.60 -4.60
N ASP A 474 -29.58 -10.60 -5.43
CA ASP A 474 -29.64 -12.00 -5.01
C ASP A 474 -28.57 -12.89 -5.69
N ASN A 475 -27.78 -12.36 -6.61
CA ASN A 475 -26.58 -13.01 -7.12
C ASN A 475 -25.43 -12.87 -6.11
N THR A 476 -25.06 -13.97 -5.46
CA THR A 476 -24.01 -13.98 -4.43
C THR A 476 -22.58 -13.82 -4.98
N ALA A 477 -22.39 -13.80 -6.30
CA ALA A 477 -21.14 -13.38 -6.91
C ALA A 477 -20.76 -11.94 -6.50
N ASN A 478 -21.77 -11.10 -6.23
CA ASN A 478 -21.58 -9.77 -5.66
C ASN A 478 -20.87 -9.82 -4.28
N ARG A 479 -21.42 -10.57 -3.31
CA ARG A 479 -20.74 -10.79 -2.01
C ARG A 479 -19.35 -11.42 -2.19
N ARG A 480 -19.22 -12.39 -3.10
CA ARG A 480 -17.93 -13.05 -3.41
C ARG A 480 -16.88 -12.04 -3.85
N ALA A 481 -17.24 -11.04 -4.65
CA ALA A 481 -16.33 -9.98 -5.08
C ALA A 481 -15.64 -9.28 -3.91
N HIS A 482 -16.42 -8.90 -2.90
CA HIS A 482 -15.93 -8.18 -1.74
C HIS A 482 -15.17 -9.07 -0.76
N TYR A 483 -15.54 -10.35 -0.66
CA TYR A 483 -14.80 -11.35 0.12
C TYR A 483 -13.43 -11.66 -0.50
N GLU A 484 -13.35 -11.81 -1.81
CA GLU A 484 -12.10 -12.15 -2.52
C GLU A 484 -11.22 -10.94 -2.83
N THR A 485 -11.73 -9.71 -2.70
CA THR A 485 -10.96 -8.49 -3.05
C THR A 485 -10.99 -7.42 -1.95
N THR A 486 -12.13 -6.76 -1.72
CA THR A 486 -12.21 -5.59 -0.82
C THR A 486 -11.78 -5.91 0.62
N GLY A 487 -12.21 -7.04 1.18
CA GLY A 487 -11.80 -7.49 2.52
C GLY A 487 -10.29 -7.74 2.65
N PRO A 488 -9.68 -8.55 1.76
CA PRO A 488 -8.23 -8.72 1.69
C PRO A 488 -7.47 -7.41 1.56
N GLU A 489 -7.90 -6.52 0.67
CA GLU A 489 -7.25 -5.23 0.48
C GLU A 489 -7.27 -4.39 1.76
N ILE A 490 -8.41 -4.31 2.45
CA ILE A 490 -8.52 -3.58 3.73
C ILE A 490 -7.59 -4.18 4.78
N TRP A 491 -7.56 -5.52 4.90
CA TRP A 491 -6.70 -6.21 5.86
C TRP A 491 -5.22 -5.96 5.58
N GLU A 492 -4.80 -6.07 4.32
CA GLU A 492 -3.42 -5.84 3.90
C GLU A 492 -3.02 -4.36 4.10
N GLN A 493 -3.85 -3.41 3.66
CA GLN A 493 -3.56 -1.98 3.73
C GLN A 493 -3.53 -1.42 5.16
N THR A 494 -4.22 -2.08 6.10
CA THR A 494 -4.16 -1.74 7.54
C THR A 494 -3.12 -2.55 8.31
N ASN A 495 -2.34 -3.42 7.66
CA ASN A 495 -1.43 -4.37 8.31
C ASN A 495 -2.14 -5.20 9.41
N GLY A 496 -3.39 -5.59 9.16
CA GLY A 496 -4.22 -6.35 10.11
C GLY A 496 -4.68 -5.56 11.35
N LYS A 497 -4.49 -4.23 11.37
CA LYS A 497 -4.86 -3.37 12.51
C LYS A 497 -6.28 -2.83 12.46
N VAL A 498 -7.07 -3.17 11.43
CA VAL A 498 -8.48 -2.76 11.38
C VAL A 498 -9.25 -3.32 12.57
N ASP A 499 -9.87 -2.46 13.36
CA ASP A 499 -10.68 -2.80 14.53
C ASP A 499 -12.17 -2.75 14.22
N GLY A 500 -12.57 -1.88 13.29
CA GLY A 500 -13.95 -1.69 12.87
C GLY A 500 -14.10 -1.52 11.36
N PHE A 501 -15.13 -2.14 10.78
CA PHE A 501 -15.57 -1.85 9.42
C PHE A 501 -17.07 -1.52 9.41
N VAL A 502 -17.46 -0.45 8.73
CA VAL A 502 -18.87 -0.05 8.63
C VAL A 502 -19.22 0.45 7.24
N CYS A 503 -20.40 0.09 6.74
CA CYS A 503 -20.97 0.69 5.55
C CYS A 503 -22.50 0.57 5.50
N ALA A 504 -23.11 1.34 4.61
CA ALA A 504 -24.52 1.27 4.29
C ALA A 504 -24.86 0.04 3.44
N ILE A 505 -26.15 -0.32 3.43
CA ILE A 505 -26.66 -1.49 2.72
C ILE A 505 -27.53 -1.06 1.53
N GLY A 506 -27.10 -1.44 0.33
CA GLY A 506 -27.96 -1.55 -0.85
C GLY A 506 -28.30 -3.01 -1.13
N THR A 507 -27.42 -3.70 -1.86
CA THR A 507 -27.53 -5.16 -2.08
C THR A 507 -27.04 -5.97 -0.89
N GLY A 508 -26.19 -5.40 -0.02
CA GLY A 508 -25.56 -6.08 1.11
C GLY A 508 -24.25 -6.80 0.80
N GLY A 509 -23.88 -6.92 -0.48
CA GLY A 509 -22.67 -7.64 -0.90
C GLY A 509 -21.38 -7.07 -0.30
N THR A 510 -21.25 -5.75 -0.23
CA THR A 510 -20.07 -5.07 0.35
C THR A 510 -19.92 -5.37 1.84
N LEU A 511 -20.97 -5.14 2.63
CA LEU A 511 -20.95 -5.40 4.07
C LEU A 511 -20.67 -6.88 4.38
N ALA A 512 -21.43 -7.78 3.77
CA ALA A 512 -21.31 -9.20 4.05
C ALA A 512 -19.99 -9.80 3.54
N GLY A 513 -19.50 -9.37 2.37
CA GLY A 513 -18.27 -9.89 1.81
C GLY A 513 -17.04 -9.43 2.59
N VAL A 514 -16.93 -8.12 2.86
CA VAL A 514 -15.84 -7.56 3.67
C VAL A 514 -15.89 -8.10 5.09
N GLY A 515 -17.05 -8.03 5.72
CA GLY A 515 -17.22 -8.49 7.10
C GLY A 515 -16.84 -9.95 7.27
N LYS A 516 -17.22 -10.82 6.31
CA LYS A 516 -16.91 -12.25 6.38
C LYS A 516 -15.40 -12.46 6.39
N TYR A 517 -14.71 -11.82 5.45
CA TYR A 517 -13.26 -11.94 5.35
C TYR A 517 -12.58 -11.42 6.62
N LEU A 518 -12.95 -10.22 7.10
CA LEU A 518 -12.31 -9.62 8.27
C LEU A 518 -12.52 -10.46 9.53
N LYS A 519 -13.73 -10.99 9.77
CA LYS A 519 -14.00 -11.86 10.93
C LYS A 519 -13.30 -13.22 10.86
N GLU A 520 -13.06 -13.75 9.66
CA GLU A 520 -12.23 -14.95 9.48
C GLU A 520 -10.75 -14.68 9.80
N ARG A 521 -10.26 -13.45 9.61
CA ARG A 521 -8.90 -13.04 9.97
C ARG A 521 -8.76 -12.70 11.45
N ASN A 522 -9.70 -11.95 12.00
CA ASN A 522 -9.76 -11.60 13.40
C ASN A 522 -11.23 -11.45 13.82
N ARG A 523 -11.70 -12.36 14.67
CA ARG A 523 -13.08 -12.34 15.19
C ARG A 523 -13.41 -11.10 16.03
N GLY A 524 -12.39 -10.41 16.54
CA GLY A 524 -12.52 -9.16 17.28
C GLY A 524 -12.87 -7.94 16.44
N VAL A 525 -12.75 -8.02 15.10
CA VAL A 525 -13.15 -6.91 14.22
C VAL A 525 -14.66 -6.71 14.31
N ARG A 526 -15.04 -5.46 14.63
CA ARG A 526 -16.43 -5.01 14.73
C ARG A 526 -16.96 -4.70 13.34
N ILE A 527 -18.14 -5.25 13.01
CA ILE A 527 -18.77 -5.08 11.71
C ILE A 527 -20.08 -4.34 11.88
N GLY A 528 -20.10 -3.13 11.33
CA GLY A 528 -21.17 -2.17 11.47
C GLY A 528 -22.00 -1.97 10.21
N MET A 529 -23.28 -1.71 10.39
CA MET A 529 -24.14 -1.24 9.31
C MET A 529 -24.66 0.17 9.60
N ALA A 530 -24.62 1.05 8.60
CA ALA A 530 -25.12 2.43 8.69
C ALA A 530 -26.31 2.61 7.75
N ASP A 531 -27.53 2.62 8.30
CA ASP A 531 -28.75 2.71 7.48
C ASP A 531 -29.20 4.16 7.29
N PRO A 532 -29.59 4.57 6.08
CA PRO A 532 -30.29 5.84 5.90
C PRO A 532 -31.71 5.77 6.46
N MET A 533 -32.33 6.93 6.71
CA MET A 533 -33.77 7.01 6.94
C MET A 533 -34.55 6.42 5.75
N GLY A 534 -35.71 5.81 6.01
CA GLY A 534 -36.56 5.13 5.01
C GLY A 534 -36.17 3.69 4.66
N ALA A 535 -35.00 3.23 5.10
CA ALA A 535 -34.58 1.84 4.99
C ALA A 535 -35.10 0.97 6.15
N ALA A 536 -35.10 -0.35 5.97
CA ALA A 536 -35.61 -1.30 6.96
C ALA A 536 -34.51 -2.08 7.71
N MET A 537 -33.24 -1.91 7.31
CA MET A 537 -32.15 -2.75 7.82
C MET A 537 -31.79 -2.40 9.27
N TYR A 538 -31.82 -1.12 9.65
CA TYR A 538 -31.62 -0.70 11.04
C TYR A 538 -32.60 -1.40 11.98
N ASN A 539 -33.89 -1.40 11.63
CA ASN A 539 -34.94 -2.05 12.41
C ASN A 539 -34.81 -3.58 12.41
N TYR A 540 -34.38 -4.14 11.28
CA TYR A 540 -34.10 -5.57 11.18
C TYR A 540 -32.96 -5.99 12.11
N TYR A 541 -31.82 -5.29 12.12
CA TYR A 541 -30.70 -5.64 13.00
C TYR A 541 -30.94 -5.27 14.47
N SER A 542 -31.66 -4.18 14.76
CA SER A 542 -31.92 -3.75 16.13
C SER A 542 -33.07 -4.51 16.81
N ARG A 543 -34.11 -4.89 16.06
CA ARG A 543 -35.38 -5.41 16.60
C ARG A 543 -35.86 -6.71 15.94
N GLY A 544 -35.20 -7.17 14.88
CA GLY A 544 -35.64 -8.34 14.11
C GLY A 544 -36.83 -8.09 13.19
N VAL A 545 -37.22 -6.83 12.96
CA VAL A 545 -38.43 -6.48 12.18
C VAL A 545 -38.06 -5.62 10.97
N LEU A 546 -38.55 -6.00 9.80
CA LEU A 546 -38.41 -5.21 8.56
C LEU A 546 -39.46 -4.11 8.54
N GLU A 547 -39.09 -2.94 9.06
CA GLU A 547 -39.93 -1.74 9.11
C GLU A 547 -39.15 -0.52 8.62
N SER A 548 -39.76 0.30 7.76
CA SER A 548 -39.17 1.53 7.24
C SER A 548 -39.86 2.76 7.83
N SER A 549 -39.08 3.76 8.24
CA SER A 549 -39.58 5.06 8.72
C SER A 549 -38.77 6.21 8.16
N GLY A 550 -39.43 7.29 7.73
CA GLY A 550 -38.78 8.45 7.10
C GLY A 550 -38.40 8.22 5.64
N ASN A 551 -37.52 9.06 5.11
CA ASN A 551 -36.99 8.98 3.75
C ASN A 551 -35.55 9.52 3.70
N SER A 552 -34.85 9.23 2.61
CA SER A 552 -33.52 9.79 2.35
C SER A 552 -33.39 10.15 0.87
N ILE A 553 -32.66 11.23 0.59
CA ILE A 553 -32.27 11.65 -0.76
C ILE A 553 -31.02 10.92 -1.25
N SER A 554 -30.33 10.17 -0.38
CA SER A 554 -29.19 9.33 -0.75
C SER A 554 -29.63 8.21 -1.68
N GLU A 555 -28.79 7.89 -2.66
CA GLU A 555 -29.10 6.90 -3.69
C GLU A 555 -28.13 5.72 -3.67
N GLY A 556 -28.58 4.56 -4.16
CA GLY A 556 -27.78 3.34 -4.25
C GLY A 556 -27.72 2.49 -2.97
N ILE A 557 -28.38 2.96 -1.91
CA ILE A 557 -28.53 2.33 -0.59
C ILE A 557 -29.99 2.44 -0.12
N GLY A 558 -30.30 1.82 1.03
CA GLY A 558 -31.62 1.84 1.63
C GLY A 558 -32.45 0.62 1.23
N GLN A 559 -32.28 -0.47 1.97
CA GLN A 559 -32.85 -1.77 1.63
C GLN A 559 -34.08 -2.09 2.48
N GLY A 560 -35.12 -2.65 1.85
CA GLY A 560 -36.40 -3.01 2.48
C GLY A 560 -36.55 -4.50 2.81
N ARG A 561 -35.64 -5.36 2.36
CA ARG A 561 -35.67 -6.82 2.60
C ARG A 561 -34.28 -7.41 2.80
N VAL A 562 -34.19 -8.56 3.45
CA VAL A 562 -32.96 -9.36 3.45
C VAL A 562 -32.76 -9.96 2.05
N THR A 563 -31.58 -9.75 1.47
CA THR A 563 -31.21 -10.25 0.14
C THR A 563 -30.35 -11.50 0.26
N ALA A 564 -30.20 -12.28 -0.81
CA ALA A 564 -29.34 -13.47 -0.75
C ALA A 564 -27.86 -13.16 -0.46
N ASN A 565 -27.41 -11.94 -0.78
CA ASN A 565 -26.07 -11.48 -0.39
C ASN A 565 -25.91 -11.34 1.14
N LEU A 566 -27.01 -11.15 1.88
CA LEU A 566 -27.05 -11.08 3.34
C LEU A 566 -27.42 -12.42 4.01
N ASP A 567 -27.55 -13.51 3.23
CA ASP A 567 -27.87 -14.82 3.81
C ASP A 567 -26.80 -15.26 4.82
N GLY A 568 -27.25 -15.60 6.02
CA GLY A 568 -26.39 -15.96 7.16
C GLY A 568 -25.75 -14.76 7.87
N TRP A 569 -26.01 -13.53 7.44
CA TRP A 569 -25.48 -12.29 8.02
C TRP A 569 -26.46 -11.55 8.92
N GLY A 570 -27.70 -12.05 9.01
CA GLY A 570 -28.80 -11.40 9.71
C GLY A 570 -29.03 -11.81 11.16
N VAL A 571 -28.08 -12.49 11.84
CA VAL A 571 -28.19 -12.81 13.27
C VAL A 571 -27.49 -11.69 14.07
N PRO A 572 -28.22 -10.73 14.65
CA PRO A 572 -27.62 -9.62 15.36
C PRO A 572 -27.22 -10.10 16.77
N THR A 573 -25.94 -10.02 17.08
CA THR A 573 -25.47 -10.00 18.46
C THR A 573 -24.49 -8.85 18.58
N ARG A 574 -24.74 -7.91 19.51
CA ARG A 574 -23.86 -6.74 19.72
C ARG A 574 -22.41 -7.13 20.00
N GLU A 575 -22.20 -8.33 20.55
CA GLU A 575 -20.88 -8.90 20.72
C GLU A 575 -20.78 -10.22 19.93
N GLY A 576 -19.73 -10.35 19.11
CA GLY A 576 -19.38 -11.58 18.42
C GLY A 576 -20.29 -11.98 17.23
N GLY A 577 -21.28 -11.16 16.88
CA GLY A 577 -22.24 -11.43 15.80
C GLY A 577 -21.63 -11.24 14.40
N THR A 578 -22.37 -11.58 13.35
CA THR A 578 -21.94 -11.29 11.96
C THR A 578 -22.00 -9.79 11.67
N VAL A 579 -23.05 -9.13 12.17
CA VAL A 579 -23.16 -7.67 12.28
C VAL A 579 -23.36 -7.36 13.75
N ASP A 580 -22.45 -6.59 14.33
CA ASP A 580 -22.36 -6.33 15.77
C ASP A 580 -22.40 -4.84 16.11
N PHE A 581 -22.55 -3.98 15.10
CA PHE A 581 -22.89 -2.57 15.24
C PHE A 581 -23.97 -2.18 14.22
N TRP A 582 -24.91 -1.34 14.62
CA TRP A 582 -25.92 -0.77 13.73
C TRP A 582 -26.26 0.63 14.17
N CYS A 583 -26.34 1.55 13.22
CA CYS A 583 -26.80 2.89 13.45
C CYS A 583 -27.68 3.37 12.30
N GLN A 584 -28.52 4.35 12.60
CA GLN A 584 -29.19 5.14 11.59
C GLN A 584 -28.46 6.46 11.41
N VAL A 585 -28.34 6.92 10.17
CA VAL A 585 -27.75 8.22 9.82
C VAL A 585 -28.76 8.96 8.96
N SER A 586 -29.16 10.16 9.38
CA SER A 586 -30.10 10.98 8.62
C SER A 586 -29.40 11.80 7.53
N ASP A 587 -30.16 12.35 6.58
CA ASP A 587 -29.58 13.22 5.56
C ASP A 587 -29.02 14.51 6.18
N GLU A 588 -29.63 15.00 7.26
CA GLU A 588 -29.16 16.16 8.02
C GLU A 588 -27.80 15.90 8.69
N GLU A 589 -27.50 14.65 9.06
CA GLU A 589 -26.19 14.25 9.56
C GLU A 589 -25.20 13.99 8.41
N ALA A 590 -25.64 13.32 7.34
CA ALA A 590 -24.77 12.84 6.27
C ALA A 590 -24.30 13.95 5.30
N LEU A 591 -25.15 14.93 5.00
CA LEU A 591 -24.84 15.98 4.04
C LEU A 591 -23.70 16.91 4.50
N PRO A 592 -23.71 17.43 5.76
CA PRO A 592 -22.57 18.17 6.27
C PRO A 592 -21.25 17.42 6.17
N LEU A 593 -21.23 16.10 6.41
CA LEU A 593 -20.01 15.30 6.32
C LEU A 593 -19.40 15.30 4.91
N ILE A 594 -20.22 15.18 3.85
CA ILE A 594 -19.69 15.23 2.47
C ILE A 594 -19.34 16.65 2.02
N TYR A 595 -19.96 17.67 2.61
CA TYR A 595 -19.64 19.07 2.34
C TYR A 595 -18.32 19.47 3.00
N ASP A 596 -18.12 19.12 4.26
CA ASP A 596 -16.87 19.32 4.98
C ASP A 596 -15.73 18.55 4.30
N LEU A 597 -15.98 17.29 3.92
CA LEU A 597 -15.00 16.49 3.19
C LEU A 597 -14.59 17.14 1.86
N LEU A 598 -15.52 17.81 1.16
CA LEU A 598 -15.20 18.57 -0.05
C LEU A 598 -14.42 19.85 0.26
N LYS A 599 -14.89 20.66 1.22
CA LYS A 599 -14.35 21.99 1.51
C LYS A 599 -13.00 21.93 2.23
N GLU A 600 -12.80 20.95 3.09
CA GLU A 600 -11.64 20.83 3.98
C GLU A 600 -10.63 19.78 3.50
N GLU A 601 -11.09 18.71 2.85
CA GLU A 601 -10.23 17.59 2.42
C GLU A 601 -10.20 17.38 0.89
N GLY A 602 -11.00 18.12 0.12
CA GLY A 602 -10.95 18.14 -1.35
C GLY A 602 -11.68 17.00 -2.06
N PHE A 603 -12.48 16.19 -1.36
CA PHE A 603 -13.18 15.05 -1.98
C PHE A 603 -14.67 15.32 -2.22
N CYS A 604 -15.07 15.36 -3.50
CA CYS A 604 -16.48 15.49 -3.91
C CYS A 604 -17.16 14.12 -3.98
N MET A 605 -17.95 13.77 -2.96
CA MET A 605 -18.48 12.42 -2.75
C MET A 605 -20.00 12.33 -2.86
N GLY A 606 -20.51 11.14 -3.23
CA GLY A 606 -21.95 10.84 -3.26
C GLY A 606 -22.58 10.66 -1.88
N GLY A 607 -23.90 10.77 -1.77
CA GLY A 607 -24.62 10.77 -0.49
C GLY A 607 -24.44 9.50 0.37
N SER A 608 -24.26 8.34 -0.26
CA SER A 608 -23.98 7.10 0.48
C SER A 608 -22.64 7.14 1.24
N THR A 609 -21.67 7.93 0.76
CA THR A 609 -20.41 8.19 1.47
C THR A 609 -20.65 8.97 2.76
N GLY A 610 -21.58 9.94 2.77
CA GLY A 610 -21.95 10.66 4.00
C GLY A 610 -22.54 9.75 5.07
N ILE A 611 -23.44 8.86 4.66
CA ILE A 611 -24.02 7.82 5.56
C ILE A 611 -22.91 6.91 6.11
N ASN A 612 -21.99 6.48 5.24
CA ASN A 612 -20.84 5.64 5.59
C ASN A 612 -19.89 6.31 6.58
N ILE A 613 -19.59 7.60 6.41
CA ILE A 613 -18.73 8.37 7.33
C ILE A 613 -19.45 8.60 8.66
N GLY A 614 -20.75 8.94 8.64
CA GLY A 614 -21.55 9.09 9.85
C GLY A 614 -21.58 7.80 10.68
N GLY A 615 -21.70 6.65 10.01
CA GLY A 615 -21.56 5.34 10.64
C GLY A 615 -20.17 5.08 11.22
N ALA A 616 -19.10 5.47 10.51
CA ALA A 616 -17.72 5.33 10.97
C ALA A 616 -17.45 6.17 12.22
N VAL A 617 -17.94 7.41 12.27
CA VAL A 617 -17.84 8.28 13.45
C VAL A 617 -18.58 7.68 14.64
N LYS A 618 -19.80 7.17 14.44
CA LYS A 618 -20.59 6.53 15.50
C LYS A 618 -19.93 5.25 16.02
N LEU A 619 -19.38 4.42 15.13
CA LEU A 619 -18.60 3.22 15.53
C LEU A 619 -17.32 3.61 16.27
N ALA A 620 -16.57 4.60 15.78
CA ALA A 620 -15.36 5.09 16.44
C ALA A 620 -15.65 5.60 17.87
N LYS A 621 -16.76 6.33 18.06
CA LYS A 621 -17.22 6.79 19.38
C LYS A 621 -17.58 5.62 20.32
N GLU A 622 -18.10 4.52 19.80
CA GLU A 622 -18.40 3.32 20.60
C GLU A 622 -17.13 2.54 20.98
N LEU A 623 -16.16 2.42 20.07
CA LEU A 623 -14.89 1.73 20.36
C LEU A 623 -13.95 2.57 21.25
N GLY A 624 -14.03 3.89 21.15
CA GLY A 624 -13.15 4.83 21.85
C GLY A 624 -11.83 5.08 21.10
N PRO A 625 -11.04 6.07 21.55
CA PRO A 625 -9.84 6.52 20.85
C PRO A 625 -8.77 5.43 20.72
N GLY A 626 -7.91 5.53 19.70
CA GLY A 626 -6.80 4.61 19.43
C GLY A 626 -7.14 3.44 18.50
N HIS A 627 -8.40 3.28 18.10
CA HIS A 627 -8.83 2.23 17.18
C HIS A 627 -8.72 2.66 15.71
N THR A 628 -8.66 1.68 14.81
CA THR A 628 -8.67 1.85 13.36
C THR A 628 -10.02 1.44 12.77
N ILE A 629 -10.72 2.38 12.13
CA ILE A 629 -12.02 2.16 11.51
C ILE A 629 -11.92 2.36 10.00
N VAL A 630 -12.51 1.45 9.22
CA VAL A 630 -12.57 1.56 7.76
C VAL A 630 -14.02 1.64 7.29
N THR A 631 -14.29 2.56 6.38
CA THR A 631 -15.57 2.72 5.68
C THR A 631 -15.36 2.81 4.17
N ILE A 632 -16.42 2.96 3.38
CA ILE A 632 -16.35 2.99 1.91
C ILE A 632 -16.69 4.39 1.36
N LEU A 633 -15.83 4.91 0.49
CA LEU A 633 -16.08 6.10 -0.34
C LEU A 633 -16.61 5.62 -1.70
N CYS A 634 -17.93 5.50 -1.81
CA CYS A 634 -18.57 4.65 -2.83
C CYS A 634 -18.38 5.13 -4.27
N ASP A 635 -18.59 6.41 -4.53
CA ASP A 635 -18.62 7.05 -5.85
C ASP A 635 -18.61 8.59 -5.75
N LEU A 636 -18.37 9.26 -6.88
CA LEU A 636 -18.24 10.71 -6.96
C LEU A 636 -19.58 11.46 -6.82
N GLY A 637 -19.52 12.59 -6.13
CA GLY A 637 -20.66 13.48 -5.90
C GLY A 637 -21.22 14.14 -7.16
N THR A 638 -20.41 14.27 -8.21
CA THR A 638 -20.79 14.84 -9.51
C THR A 638 -21.95 14.09 -10.18
N ARG A 639 -22.10 12.78 -9.91
CA ARG A 639 -23.24 11.97 -10.37
C ARG A 639 -24.59 12.44 -9.82
N TYR A 640 -24.56 13.18 -8.72
CA TYR A 640 -25.71 13.60 -7.94
C TYR A 640 -25.84 15.13 -7.85
N GLN A 641 -25.09 15.87 -8.68
CA GLN A 641 -25.01 17.33 -8.62
C GLN A 641 -26.38 18.02 -8.66
N GLY A 642 -27.33 17.47 -9.45
CA GLY A 642 -28.69 18.00 -9.56
C GLY A 642 -29.56 17.82 -8.32
N LYS A 643 -29.07 17.12 -7.28
CA LYS A 643 -29.76 16.92 -6.01
C LYS A 643 -28.90 17.34 -4.82
N ILE A 644 -27.87 16.56 -4.47
CA ILE A 644 -27.11 16.74 -3.23
C ILE A 644 -26.19 17.97 -3.26
N PHE A 645 -25.98 18.59 -4.42
CA PHE A 645 -25.28 19.88 -4.57
C PHE A 645 -26.17 20.96 -5.21
N ASN A 646 -27.48 20.72 -5.28
CA ASN A 646 -28.44 21.70 -5.79
C ASN A 646 -29.10 22.42 -4.61
N VAL A 647 -28.77 23.69 -4.43
CA VAL A 647 -29.26 24.51 -3.30
C VAL A 647 -30.78 24.59 -3.27
N ASP A 648 -31.43 24.80 -4.41
CA ASP A 648 -32.89 24.92 -4.48
C ASP A 648 -33.58 23.60 -4.11
N PHE A 649 -33.05 22.47 -4.61
CA PHE A 649 -33.53 21.14 -4.24
C PHE A 649 -33.39 20.89 -2.73
N LEU A 650 -32.23 21.19 -2.15
CA LEU A 650 -31.97 20.98 -0.72
C LEU A 650 -32.87 21.87 0.15
N LYS A 651 -33.05 23.15 -0.22
CA LYS A 651 -34.01 24.06 0.43
C LYS A 651 -35.44 23.53 0.35
N SER A 652 -35.86 22.99 -0.81
CA SER A 652 -37.19 22.38 -0.98
C SER A 652 -37.44 21.15 -0.09
N LYS A 653 -36.36 20.53 0.41
CA LYS A 653 -36.39 19.39 1.33
C LYS A 653 -36.07 19.77 2.77
N SER A 654 -35.85 21.05 3.06
CA SER A 654 -35.42 21.54 4.37
C SER A 654 -34.12 20.88 4.86
N LEU A 655 -33.22 20.55 3.94
CA LEU A 655 -31.94 19.89 4.24
C LEU A 655 -30.78 20.89 4.30
N PRO A 656 -29.69 20.56 5.04
CA PRO A 656 -28.46 21.34 5.01
C PRO A 656 -27.90 21.46 3.60
N TYR A 657 -27.29 22.59 3.29
CA TYR A 657 -26.67 22.85 2.00
C TYR A 657 -25.37 23.64 2.18
N PRO A 658 -24.41 23.51 1.25
CA PRO A 658 -23.14 24.22 1.35
C PRO A 658 -23.34 25.69 0.92
N LYS A 659 -23.11 26.62 1.85
CA LYS A 659 -23.33 28.06 1.61
C LYS A 659 -22.53 28.61 0.43
N TRP A 660 -21.37 28.01 0.11
CA TRP A 660 -20.54 28.45 -1.00
C TRP A 660 -21.12 28.18 -2.39
N LEU A 661 -22.22 27.43 -2.48
CA LEU A 661 -22.97 27.25 -3.72
C LEU A 661 -24.07 28.30 -3.91
N GLU A 662 -24.32 29.19 -2.94
CA GLU A 662 -25.27 30.28 -3.13
C GLU A 662 -24.74 31.33 -4.12
N ALA A 663 -25.62 31.78 -5.01
CA ALA A 663 -25.31 32.85 -5.95
C ALA A 663 -24.86 34.10 -5.20
N GLY A 664 -23.71 34.65 -5.59
CA GLY A 664 -23.12 35.82 -4.94
C GLY A 664 -22.29 35.54 -3.68
N TYR A 665 -22.14 34.27 -3.27
CA TYR A 665 -21.21 33.91 -2.19
C TYR A 665 -19.77 34.32 -2.55
N ARG A 666 -19.13 35.06 -1.65
CA ARG A 666 -17.71 35.43 -1.73
C ARG A 666 -17.07 35.20 -0.37
N GLU A 667 -16.14 34.27 -0.30
CA GLU A 667 -15.29 34.07 0.89
C GLU A 667 -14.15 35.11 0.93
N VAL A 668 -13.73 35.55 -0.25
CA VAL A 668 -12.70 36.58 -0.45
C VAL A 668 -13.29 37.71 -1.27
N GLU A 669 -13.01 38.95 -0.88
CA GLU A 669 -13.33 40.11 -1.70
C GLU A 669 -12.43 40.13 -2.94
N VAL A 670 -13.01 39.83 -4.10
CA VAL A 670 -12.31 39.86 -5.40
C VAL A 670 -12.62 41.18 -6.11
N PRO A 671 -11.62 42.01 -6.44
CA PRO A 671 -11.82 43.26 -7.17
C PRO A 671 -12.18 42.98 -8.64
N THR A 672 -12.97 43.87 -9.25
CA THR A 672 -13.26 43.83 -10.69
C THR A 672 -12.06 44.37 -11.46
N VAL A 673 -11.43 43.51 -12.25
CA VAL A 673 -10.33 43.86 -13.18
C VAL A 673 -10.71 43.63 -14.64
N PHE A 674 -11.99 43.38 -14.89
CA PHE A 674 -12.53 43.23 -16.24
C PHE A 674 -12.61 44.61 -16.88
N GLU A 675 -11.78 44.85 -17.89
CA GLU A 675 -11.80 46.07 -18.70
C GLU A 675 -12.85 45.90 -19.81
N ASP A 676 -13.81 46.82 -19.86
CA ASP A 676 -14.76 46.87 -20.95
C ASP A 676 -14.05 47.38 -22.21
N VAL A 677 -13.80 46.49 -23.17
CA VAL A 677 -13.32 46.86 -24.50
C VAL A 677 -14.54 47.10 -25.38
N THR A 678 -14.80 48.36 -25.72
CA THR A 678 -15.82 48.72 -26.72
C THR A 678 -15.38 48.16 -28.08
N VAL A 679 -16.14 47.19 -28.60
CA VAL A 679 -15.92 46.59 -29.93
C VAL A 679 -16.39 47.52 -31.03
#